data_AF-V9D5U0-F1
#
_entry.id   AF-V9D5U0-F1
#
_cell.length_a   1.000
_cell.length_b   1.000
_cell.length_c   1.000
_cell.angle_alpha   90.00
_cell.angle_beta   90.00
_cell.angle_gamma   90.00
#
_symmetry.space_group_name_H-M   'P 1'
#
loop_
_entity.id
_entity.type
_entity.pdbx_description
1 polymer ?
#
loop_
_entity_poly.entity_id
_entity_poly.type
_entity_poly.pdbx_seq_one_letter_code
_entity_poly.pdbx_strand_id
1 'polypeptide(L)'
;MGRDQDQWHADLDKITTSLDRLALDTDEENRSAILDRLKRPTDVFLRKRSWSFTLTSQEDRLNALIRRHSDKAVALLSCAHALSRPTIRSVLATPIELNFDLDNDACASKYLGLIASVHCINNGAVSQAEAKRARALILMLEKKCSTFLGHARDFFSVADPVLLFDLFPPHTLDSLLTRMCGTFAAQVEALRDRCDWAGAHRAVRGLPSMFGISPTLDTLLKSSLRNARAWCLWRPVKHRIYGQEKLSVEHKTELRDVLLLDGPDFVYERHCSALKALLNDARKHRRAYVRHGRFFAWLSIDASMDSRTFLNGVLDFPSGSRLSMAGAVDSFVFLCLRNQVNLNTLRILEEAVALKEARVYKSLSDIFYSSTSPGRTTALMDLLTTVHASGDHTLIDCLNGYIRDIIQEDLNDLQMRLHDLMEKDDRRNPHPTALRLQALGQTITNVPSLSRTLDHQTQLLLSNWPSTVEIEALFALRAEVVRGRVDSALETQLDQHCLIRLTGRGTLDHDSQAVLVELLWHWQERPHIPRRSLALAIMSSPSLPQSDRSQCLVLIRDMEDDHLRDLDTIISSGTEKACTHLAKLICSRRFLQYHQRGFWKGVLLSMMEQREETLLDHTVAHMDVKTWFQWLGHLREIFDIGNKFANCGQPMLQQELHSWSHVLESRYLEVLSQLENDPKTALLVKSTLKDWRHRRFIRKVLDFFLTSREHDPHHPLLRAIEVLGSHTRNMGARGWAALAALASAD
;
A
#
# COMPACT_ATOMS: atom_id res chain seq x y z
N MET A 1 51.31 -56.60 51.55
CA MET A 1 51.08 -56.24 50.14
C MET A 1 50.33 -54.91 49.96
N GLY A 2 49.47 -54.47 50.90
CA GLY A 2 48.62 -53.28 50.73
C GLY A 2 49.34 -51.96 50.50
N ARG A 3 50.34 -51.58 51.33
CA ARG A 3 50.91 -50.21 51.31
C ARG A 3 51.43 -49.74 49.95
N ASP A 4 52.16 -50.58 49.21
CA ASP A 4 52.69 -50.20 47.88
C ASP A 4 51.58 -50.10 46.82
N GLN A 5 50.54 -50.92 46.94
CA GLN A 5 49.37 -50.88 46.09
C GLN A 5 48.54 -49.62 46.37
N ASP A 6 48.31 -49.29 47.64
CA ASP A 6 47.57 -48.10 48.05
C ASP A 6 48.30 -46.82 47.61
N GLN A 7 49.63 -46.79 47.72
CA GLN A 7 50.45 -45.69 47.20
C GLN A 7 50.32 -45.56 45.68
N TRP A 8 50.35 -46.68 44.95
CA TRP A 8 50.18 -46.65 43.49
C TRP A 8 48.80 -46.11 43.08
N HIS A 9 47.73 -46.54 43.75
CA HIS A 9 46.38 -46.01 43.53
C HIS A 9 46.31 -44.50 43.84
N ALA A 10 46.86 -44.05 44.97
CA ALA A 10 46.89 -42.63 45.33
C ALA A 10 47.70 -41.77 44.35
N ASP A 11 48.82 -42.29 43.84
CA ASP A 11 49.64 -41.60 42.84
C ASP A 11 48.90 -41.47 41.51
N LEU A 12 48.13 -42.50 41.10
CA LEU A 12 47.26 -42.42 39.93
C LEU A 12 46.10 -41.44 40.12
N ASP A 13 45.39 -41.50 41.24
CA ASP A 13 44.29 -40.57 41.53
C ASP A 13 44.75 -39.11 41.51
N LYS A 14 45.97 -38.83 41.98
CA LYS A 14 46.61 -37.50 41.91
C LYS A 14 46.90 -37.06 40.47
N ILE A 15 47.24 -37.99 39.58
CA ILE A 15 47.44 -37.70 38.16
C ILE A 15 46.08 -37.52 37.47
N THR A 16 45.08 -38.38 37.73
CA THR A 16 43.73 -38.33 37.15
C THR A 16 42.96 -37.07 37.53
N THR A 17 43.01 -36.65 38.79
CA THR A 17 42.41 -35.38 39.25
C THR A 17 43.03 -34.15 38.57
N SER A 18 44.27 -34.26 38.09
CA SER A 18 44.90 -33.23 37.25
C SER A 18 44.55 -33.34 35.75
N LEU A 19 43.94 -34.46 35.33
CA LEU A 19 43.63 -34.82 33.94
C LEU A 19 42.16 -34.68 33.54
N ASP A 20 41.22 -34.54 34.47
CA ASP A 20 39.79 -34.31 34.18
C ASP A 20 39.51 -33.06 33.31
N ARG A 21 40.53 -32.25 33.02
CA ARG A 21 40.50 -31.10 32.11
C ARG A 21 41.06 -31.34 30.70
N LEU A 22 41.71 -32.48 30.45
CA LEU A 22 42.35 -32.79 29.17
C LEU A 22 41.56 -33.89 28.48
N ALA A 23 40.46 -33.46 27.86
CA ALA A 23 39.69 -34.25 26.92
C ALA A 23 40.63 -34.88 25.87
N LEU A 24 40.20 -36.03 25.36
CA LEU A 24 40.82 -36.82 24.30
C LEU A 24 41.05 -36.04 22.97
N ASP A 25 40.77 -34.74 22.92
CA ASP A 25 40.96 -33.80 21.82
C ASP A 25 42.30 -33.05 21.82
N THR A 26 43.19 -33.35 22.76
CA THR A 26 44.51 -32.69 22.82
C THR A 26 45.42 -33.16 21.69
N ASP A 27 46.25 -32.23 21.20
CA ASP A 27 47.31 -32.47 20.22
C ASP A 27 48.16 -33.70 20.61
N GLU A 28 48.67 -34.46 19.63
CA GLU A 28 49.37 -35.72 19.86
C GLU A 28 50.57 -35.56 20.83
N GLU A 29 51.22 -34.39 20.81
CA GLU A 29 52.32 -34.04 21.72
C GLU A 29 51.88 -33.97 23.19
N ASN A 30 50.76 -33.29 23.47
CA ASN A 30 50.21 -33.18 24.81
C ASN A 30 49.73 -34.54 25.32
N ARG A 31 49.15 -35.36 24.43
CA ARG A 31 48.73 -36.72 24.76
C ARG A 31 49.93 -37.59 25.15
N SER A 32 51.04 -37.51 24.41
CA SER A 32 52.26 -38.26 24.74
C SER A 32 52.80 -37.90 26.12
N ALA A 33 52.89 -36.60 26.45
CA ALA A 33 53.40 -36.14 27.73
C ALA A 33 52.54 -36.62 28.92
N ILE A 34 51.22 -36.67 28.74
CA ILE A 34 50.28 -37.19 29.74
C ILE A 34 50.48 -38.69 29.95
N LEU A 35 50.55 -39.45 28.86
CA LEU A 35 50.73 -40.90 28.91
C LEU A 35 52.07 -41.26 29.56
N ASP A 36 53.13 -40.50 29.32
CA ASP A 36 54.42 -40.69 29.99
C ASP A 36 54.38 -40.41 31.49
N ARG A 37 53.54 -39.46 31.95
CA ARG A 37 53.31 -39.25 33.38
C ARG A 37 52.58 -40.44 34.01
N LEU A 38 51.62 -41.04 33.30
CA LEU A 38 50.87 -42.21 33.77
C LEU A 38 51.73 -43.48 33.87
N LYS A 39 52.81 -43.62 33.10
CA LYS A 39 53.72 -44.77 33.20
C LYS A 39 54.51 -44.80 34.52
N ARG A 40 54.86 -43.63 35.08
CA ARG A 40 55.80 -43.49 36.20
C ARG A 40 55.40 -44.22 37.48
N PRO A 41 54.14 -44.15 37.97
CA PRO A 41 53.74 -44.87 39.17
C PRO A 41 53.97 -46.38 39.05
N THR A 42 53.68 -46.95 37.88
CA THR A 42 53.90 -48.37 37.61
C THR A 42 55.39 -48.72 37.56
N ASP A 43 56.23 -47.90 36.92
CA ASP A 43 57.68 -48.12 36.92
C ASP A 43 58.27 -48.10 38.34
N VAL A 44 57.82 -47.17 39.18
CA VAL A 44 58.23 -47.07 40.59
C VAL A 44 57.76 -48.31 41.36
N PHE A 45 56.52 -48.73 41.15
CA PHE A 45 55.95 -49.93 41.77
C PHE A 45 56.74 -51.20 41.40
N LEU A 46 57.09 -51.36 40.12
CA LEU A 46 57.88 -52.49 39.63
C LEU A 46 59.34 -52.45 40.16
N ARG A 47 59.98 -51.28 40.18
CA ARG A 47 61.37 -51.13 40.69
C ARG A 47 61.51 -51.40 42.19
N LYS A 48 60.54 -50.97 43.01
CA LYS A 48 60.57 -51.18 44.47
C LYS A 48 60.51 -52.66 44.86
N ARG A 49 60.05 -53.53 43.96
CA ARG A 49 60.02 -54.99 44.14
C ARG A 49 61.03 -55.65 43.22
N SER A 50 62.32 -55.51 43.52
CA SER A 50 63.45 -56.14 42.83
C SER A 50 63.50 -57.68 42.99
N TRP A 51 62.40 -58.38 42.76
CA TRP A 51 62.31 -59.83 42.82
C TRP A 51 62.25 -60.36 41.38
N SER A 52 62.86 -61.52 41.14
CA SER A 52 62.86 -62.22 39.86
C SER A 52 61.46 -62.75 39.50
N PHE A 53 60.53 -61.86 39.22
CA PHE A 53 59.20 -62.26 38.74
C PHE A 53 59.34 -62.89 37.37
N THR A 54 58.69 -64.04 37.21
CA THR A 54 58.30 -64.49 35.88
C THR A 54 57.33 -63.46 35.29
N LEU A 55 57.36 -63.28 33.96
CA LEU A 55 56.47 -62.36 33.26
C LEU A 55 55.00 -62.57 33.67
N THR A 56 54.57 -63.82 33.82
CA THR A 56 53.24 -64.21 34.29
C THR A 56 52.91 -63.67 35.69
N SER A 57 53.82 -63.81 36.65
CA SER A 57 53.59 -63.30 38.02
C SER A 57 53.55 -61.77 38.08
N GLN A 58 54.25 -61.08 37.18
CA GLN A 58 54.15 -59.63 37.05
C GLN A 58 52.78 -59.23 36.50
N GLU A 59 52.32 -59.88 35.44
CA GLU A 59 51.02 -59.62 34.81
C GLU A 59 49.84 -59.88 35.74
N ASP A 60 49.85 -60.99 36.49
CA ASP A 60 48.81 -61.31 37.47
C ASP A 60 48.66 -60.20 38.52
N ARG A 61 49.78 -59.63 38.96
CA ARG A 61 49.81 -58.54 39.94
C ARG A 61 49.33 -57.23 39.35
N LEU A 62 49.78 -56.87 38.15
CA LEU A 62 49.33 -55.65 37.47
C LEU A 62 47.83 -55.73 37.14
N ASN A 63 47.32 -56.89 36.72
CA ASN A 63 45.88 -57.12 36.54
C ASN A 63 45.11 -56.98 37.85
N ALA A 64 45.65 -57.48 38.97
CA ALA A 64 45.04 -57.29 40.28
C ALA A 64 45.00 -55.81 40.71
N LEU A 65 46.01 -55.00 40.33
CA LEU A 65 45.98 -53.55 40.52
C LEU A 65 44.88 -52.92 39.66
N ILE A 66 44.82 -53.24 38.36
CA ILE A 66 43.80 -52.69 37.44
C ILE A 66 42.38 -52.98 37.96
N ARG A 67 42.10 -54.22 38.36
CA ARG A 67 40.77 -54.64 38.84
C ARG A 67 40.33 -53.95 40.13
N ARG A 68 41.28 -53.52 40.97
CA ARG A 68 41.01 -52.91 42.29
C ARG A 68 40.97 -51.38 42.26
N HIS A 69 41.42 -50.75 41.18
CA HIS A 69 41.34 -49.30 41.05
C HIS A 69 39.91 -48.84 40.74
N SER A 70 39.55 -47.65 41.19
CA SER A 70 38.25 -47.01 40.95
C SER A 70 38.05 -46.69 39.46
N ASP A 71 39.07 -46.13 38.82
CA ASP A 71 39.13 -45.88 37.37
C ASP A 71 40.02 -46.91 36.66
N LYS A 72 39.40 -48.00 36.22
CA LYS A 72 40.12 -49.12 35.62
C LYS A 72 40.76 -48.76 34.27
N ALA A 73 40.25 -47.74 33.58
CA ALA A 73 40.80 -47.28 32.30
C ALA A 73 42.14 -46.57 32.50
N VAL A 74 42.22 -45.67 33.48
CA VAL A 74 43.48 -45.01 33.85
C VAL A 74 44.49 -46.01 34.38
N ALA A 75 44.04 -46.94 35.23
CA ALA A 75 44.87 -48.01 35.75
C ALA A 75 45.45 -48.88 34.62
N LEU A 76 44.64 -49.25 33.61
CA LEU A 76 45.11 -49.97 32.44
C LEU A 76 46.17 -49.17 31.66
N LEU A 77 45.93 -47.89 31.39
CA LEU A 77 46.89 -47.04 30.66
C LEU A 77 48.24 -46.96 31.39
N SER A 78 48.22 -46.79 32.71
CA SER A 78 49.45 -46.74 33.51
C SER A 78 50.25 -48.05 33.52
N CYS A 79 49.58 -49.19 33.31
CA CYS A 79 50.18 -50.53 33.27
C CYS A 79 50.52 -51.00 31.86
N ALA A 80 49.97 -50.38 30.81
CA ALA A 80 49.97 -50.91 29.45
C ALA A 80 51.38 -51.08 28.85
N HIS A 81 52.39 -50.30 29.26
CA HIS A 81 53.77 -50.49 28.76
C HIS A 81 54.47 -51.73 29.36
N ALA A 82 53.97 -52.25 30.49
CA ALA A 82 54.58 -53.34 31.25
C ALA A 82 53.80 -54.67 31.17
N LEU A 83 52.71 -54.70 30.40
CA LEU A 83 51.87 -55.88 30.16
C LEU A 83 52.13 -56.44 28.75
N SER A 84 52.03 -57.77 28.58
CA SER A 84 52.05 -58.37 27.25
C SER A 84 50.79 -58.07 26.44
N ARG A 85 50.92 -58.23 25.11
CA ARG A 85 49.81 -58.07 24.15
C ARG A 85 48.58 -58.92 24.51
N PRO A 86 48.69 -60.24 24.79
CA PRO A 86 47.52 -61.05 25.13
C PRO A 86 46.78 -60.52 26.37
N THR A 87 47.52 -60.11 27.39
CA THR A 87 46.94 -59.61 28.64
C THR A 87 46.20 -58.28 28.44
N ILE A 88 46.78 -57.33 27.71
CA ILE A 88 46.11 -56.05 27.38
C ILE A 88 44.84 -56.31 26.55
N ARG A 89 44.92 -57.17 25.53
CA ARG A 89 43.76 -57.49 24.68
C ARG A 89 42.65 -58.18 25.49
N SER A 90 43.00 -59.09 26.39
CA SER A 90 42.04 -59.74 27.29
C SER A 90 41.31 -58.74 28.18
N VAL A 91 42.01 -57.72 28.70
CA VAL A 91 41.39 -56.67 29.54
C VAL A 91 40.53 -55.71 28.72
N LEU A 92 40.98 -55.35 27.50
CA LEU A 92 40.18 -54.51 26.59
C LEU A 92 38.91 -55.22 26.13
N ALA A 93 38.97 -56.54 25.90
CA ALA A 93 37.83 -57.36 25.48
C ALA A 93 36.72 -57.49 26.54
N THR A 94 36.95 -57.04 27.79
CA THR A 94 35.96 -57.04 28.88
C THR A 94 35.55 -55.61 29.30
N PRO A 95 34.89 -54.81 28.43
CA PRO A 95 34.51 -53.42 28.70
C PRO A 95 33.60 -53.25 29.93
N ILE A 96 32.77 -54.25 30.24
CA ILE A 96 31.94 -54.27 31.47
C ILE A 96 32.84 -54.30 32.70
N GLU A 97 33.90 -55.12 32.68
CA GLU A 97 34.87 -55.15 33.77
C GLU A 97 35.62 -53.83 33.89
N LEU A 98 35.72 -53.03 32.81
CA LEU A 98 36.28 -51.68 32.80
C LEU A 98 35.26 -50.58 33.17
N ASN A 99 34.04 -50.95 33.58
CA ASN A 99 32.94 -50.05 33.91
C ASN A 99 32.45 -49.18 32.72
N PHE A 100 32.58 -49.65 31.48
CA PHE A 100 32.04 -48.97 30.31
C PHE A 100 30.70 -49.56 29.88
N ASP A 101 29.67 -48.71 29.84
CA ASP A 101 28.40 -49.01 29.19
C ASP A 101 28.46 -48.59 27.70
N LEU A 102 28.66 -49.56 26.81
CA LEU A 102 28.78 -49.30 25.37
C LEU A 102 27.43 -48.92 24.72
N ASP A 103 26.32 -49.05 25.44
CA ASP A 103 25.02 -48.52 25.00
C ASP A 103 24.93 -46.99 25.11
N ASN A 104 25.80 -46.39 25.93
CA ASN A 104 25.93 -44.94 26.07
C ASN A 104 27.05 -44.40 25.16
N ASP A 105 26.72 -43.46 24.27
CA ASP A 105 27.67 -42.85 23.32
C ASP A 105 28.89 -42.20 24.02
N ALA A 106 28.71 -41.59 25.19
CA ALA A 106 29.81 -40.95 25.93
C ALA A 106 30.78 -42.00 26.49
N CYS A 107 30.24 -43.10 27.01
CA CYS A 107 31.04 -44.22 27.51
C CYS A 107 31.73 -44.98 26.35
N ALA A 108 31.03 -45.20 25.23
CA ALA A 108 31.61 -45.77 24.03
C ALA A 108 32.76 -44.91 23.49
N SER A 109 32.60 -43.59 23.46
CA SER A 109 33.65 -42.65 23.06
C SER A 109 34.87 -42.73 23.99
N LYS A 110 34.68 -42.75 25.31
CA LYS A 110 35.77 -42.93 26.29
C LYS A 110 36.51 -44.26 26.11
N TYR A 111 35.77 -45.34 25.88
CA TYR A 111 36.35 -46.67 25.65
C TYR A 111 37.16 -46.74 24.33
N LEU A 112 36.65 -46.15 23.25
CA LEU A 112 37.40 -46.02 21.99
C LEU A 112 38.65 -45.14 22.17
N GLY A 113 38.55 -44.09 22.99
CA GLY A 113 39.68 -43.23 23.35
C GLY A 113 40.76 -43.97 24.16
N LEU A 114 40.33 -44.89 25.04
CA LEU A 114 41.22 -45.81 25.74
C LEU A 114 41.99 -46.69 24.76
N ILE A 115 41.32 -47.31 23.77
CA ILE A 115 41.98 -48.11 22.72
C ILE A 115 43.03 -47.28 21.96
N ALA A 116 42.65 -46.08 21.54
CA ALA A 116 43.56 -45.17 20.83
C ALA A 116 44.77 -44.74 21.69
N SER A 117 44.57 -44.60 23.00
CA SER A 117 45.61 -44.22 23.97
C SER A 117 46.55 -45.38 24.32
N VAL A 118 46.01 -46.61 24.39
CA VAL A 118 46.83 -47.83 24.57
C VAL A 118 47.80 -47.99 23.40
N HIS A 119 47.39 -47.70 22.16
CA HIS A 119 48.31 -47.73 21.01
C HIS A 119 49.53 -46.82 21.19
N CYS A 120 49.35 -45.61 21.75
CA CYS A 120 50.44 -44.68 22.00
C CYS A 120 51.42 -45.17 23.09
N ILE A 121 50.95 -46.04 24.02
CA ILE A 121 51.77 -46.60 25.09
C ILE A 121 52.41 -47.93 24.69
N ASN A 122 51.66 -48.79 24.01
CA ASN A 122 52.02 -50.15 23.61
C ASN A 122 51.45 -50.45 22.22
N ASN A 123 52.20 -50.03 21.19
CA ASN A 123 51.85 -50.23 19.78
C ASN A 123 51.83 -51.71 19.34
N GLY A 124 52.42 -52.61 20.14
CA GLY A 124 52.37 -54.04 19.94
C GLY A 124 51.04 -54.66 20.38
N ALA A 125 50.37 -54.06 21.37
CA ALA A 125 49.09 -54.53 21.88
C ALA A 125 47.89 -54.07 21.05
N VAL A 126 47.91 -52.80 20.66
CA VAL A 126 46.94 -52.17 19.75
C VAL A 126 47.70 -51.58 18.57
N SER A 127 47.39 -52.05 17.38
CA SER A 127 48.01 -51.59 16.13
C SER A 127 47.57 -50.17 15.75
N GLN A 128 48.33 -49.52 14.86
CA GLN A 128 47.98 -48.20 14.33
C GLN A 128 46.64 -48.23 13.58
N ALA A 129 46.32 -49.34 12.89
CA ALA A 129 45.08 -49.50 12.16
C ALA A 129 43.86 -49.59 13.11
N GLU A 130 43.99 -50.32 14.22
CA GLU A 130 42.97 -50.38 15.28
C GLU A 130 42.76 -49.00 15.93
N ALA A 131 43.84 -48.30 16.26
CA ALA A 131 43.77 -46.95 16.82
C ALA A 131 43.10 -45.95 15.85
N LYS A 132 43.43 -46.02 14.55
CA LYS A 132 42.81 -45.20 13.50
C LYS A 132 41.31 -45.47 13.39
N ARG A 133 40.89 -46.74 13.42
CA ARG A 133 39.47 -47.12 13.42
C ARG A 133 38.75 -46.63 14.68
N ALA A 134 39.39 -46.77 15.85
CA ALA A 134 38.80 -46.28 17.10
C ALA A 134 38.56 -44.76 17.05
N ARG A 135 39.53 -43.99 16.55
CA ARG A 135 39.39 -42.55 16.31
C ARG A 135 38.26 -42.23 15.33
N ALA A 136 38.15 -42.98 14.23
CA ALA A 136 37.06 -42.80 13.27
C ALA A 136 35.67 -43.02 13.91
N LEU A 137 35.52 -44.04 14.77
CA LEU A 137 34.28 -44.27 15.51
C LEU A 137 33.96 -43.16 16.51
N ILE A 138 34.95 -42.61 17.20
CA ILE A 138 34.77 -41.44 18.08
C ILE A 138 34.19 -40.26 17.28
N LEU A 139 34.77 -39.97 16.11
CA LEU A 139 34.32 -38.89 15.25
C LEU A 139 32.92 -39.14 14.67
N MET A 140 32.54 -40.41 14.47
CA MET A 140 31.16 -40.79 14.12
C MET A 140 30.18 -40.56 15.27
N LEU A 141 30.61 -40.74 16.53
CA LEU A 141 29.80 -40.52 17.73
C LEU A 141 29.56 -39.04 18.06
N GLU A 142 30.31 -38.09 17.50
CA GLU A 142 30.13 -36.64 17.71
C GLU A 142 28.80 -36.07 17.19
N LYS A 143 27.93 -36.91 16.58
CA LYS A 143 26.58 -36.56 16.09
C LYS A 143 26.58 -35.46 15.01
N LYS A 144 27.71 -35.21 14.34
CA LYS A 144 27.81 -34.28 13.20
C LYS A 144 27.47 -35.01 11.89
N CYS A 145 26.24 -34.84 11.43
CA CYS A 145 25.72 -35.48 10.21
C CYS A 145 26.60 -35.24 8.96
N SER A 146 27.18 -34.04 8.81
CA SER A 146 27.93 -33.65 7.60
C SER A 146 29.29 -34.34 7.41
N THR A 147 29.91 -34.83 8.48
CA THR A 147 31.22 -35.48 8.45
C THR A 147 31.14 -36.99 8.65
N PHE A 148 29.98 -37.51 9.09
CA PHE A 148 29.75 -38.92 9.40
C PHE A 148 30.24 -39.88 8.31
N LEU A 149 29.85 -39.66 7.04
CA LEU A 149 30.25 -40.55 5.94
C LEU A 149 31.76 -40.54 5.67
N GLY A 150 32.44 -39.42 5.93
CA GLY A 150 33.90 -39.35 5.82
C GLY A 150 34.58 -40.28 6.84
N HIS A 151 34.15 -40.21 8.09
CA HIS A 151 34.67 -41.05 9.16
C HIS A 151 34.27 -42.52 9.01
N ALA A 152 33.05 -42.80 8.54
CA ALA A 152 32.63 -44.16 8.20
C ALA A 152 33.52 -44.75 7.10
N ARG A 153 33.85 -43.96 6.07
CA ARG A 153 34.77 -44.39 5.02
C ARG A 153 36.14 -44.70 5.61
N ASP A 154 36.69 -43.84 6.46
CA ASP A 154 37.99 -44.06 7.09
C ASP A 154 38.02 -45.33 7.94
N PHE A 155 36.91 -45.65 8.62
CA PHE A 155 36.75 -46.88 9.39
C PHE A 155 36.76 -48.13 8.50
N PHE A 156 35.94 -48.14 7.44
CA PHE A 156 35.75 -49.31 6.56
C PHE A 156 36.82 -49.46 5.47
N SER A 157 37.64 -48.45 5.18
CA SER A 157 38.68 -48.52 4.13
C SER A 157 39.95 -49.30 4.54
N VAL A 158 40.07 -49.69 5.82
CA VAL A 158 41.20 -50.48 6.29
C VAL A 158 41.03 -51.94 5.85
N ALA A 159 42.04 -52.52 5.20
CA ALA A 159 41.94 -53.78 4.44
C ALA A 159 41.58 -55.03 5.24
N ASP A 160 41.81 -55.06 6.56
CA ASP A 160 41.51 -56.23 7.39
C ASP A 160 40.16 -56.04 8.11
N PRO A 161 39.12 -56.81 7.73
CA PRO A 161 37.78 -56.67 8.27
C PRO A 161 37.68 -57.09 9.75
N VAL A 162 38.63 -57.85 10.27
CA VAL A 162 38.60 -58.37 11.66
C VAL A 162 39.26 -57.40 12.65
N LEU A 163 40.00 -56.39 12.19
CA LEU A 163 40.63 -55.41 13.09
C LEU A 163 39.58 -54.70 13.97
N LEU A 164 39.83 -54.66 15.28
CA LEU A 164 38.95 -54.29 16.39
C LEU A 164 37.96 -55.35 16.87
N PHE A 165 37.56 -56.36 16.10
CA PHE A 165 36.57 -57.33 16.59
C PHE A 165 37.08 -58.11 17.82
N ASP A 166 38.39 -58.37 17.92
CA ASP A 166 38.95 -59.02 19.13
C ASP A 166 39.09 -58.09 20.34
N LEU A 167 38.98 -56.77 20.13
CA LEU A 167 39.04 -55.80 21.22
C LEU A 167 37.65 -55.54 21.80
N PHE A 168 36.57 -55.85 21.06
CA PHE A 168 35.20 -55.71 21.52
C PHE A 168 34.62 -57.07 21.95
N PRO A 169 33.64 -57.10 22.86
CA PRO A 169 32.81 -58.29 23.04
C PRO A 169 32.07 -58.63 21.75
N PRO A 170 31.72 -59.92 21.54
CA PRO A 170 30.91 -60.34 20.40
C PRO A 170 29.64 -59.47 20.27
N HIS A 171 29.33 -59.07 19.03
CA HIS A 171 28.14 -58.27 18.65
C HIS A 171 28.09 -56.81 19.14
N THR A 172 28.96 -56.37 20.05
CA THR A 172 28.86 -54.99 20.57
C THR A 172 29.26 -53.94 19.53
N LEU A 173 30.28 -54.22 18.72
CA LEU A 173 30.69 -53.32 17.65
C LEU A 173 29.60 -53.19 16.57
N ASP A 174 28.93 -54.28 16.21
CA ASP A 174 27.82 -54.27 15.24
C ASP A 174 26.62 -53.47 15.76
N SER A 175 26.26 -53.65 17.04
CA SER A 175 25.21 -52.86 17.70
C SER A 175 25.55 -51.37 17.72
N LEU A 176 26.81 -51.02 18.03
CA LEU A 176 27.28 -49.63 18.03
C LEU A 176 27.21 -49.02 16.62
N LEU A 177 27.72 -49.73 15.61
CA LEU A 177 27.67 -49.31 14.20
C LEU A 177 26.23 -49.13 13.71
N THR A 178 25.34 -50.06 14.06
CA THR A 178 23.91 -49.98 13.75
C THR A 178 23.27 -48.75 14.38
N ARG A 179 23.54 -48.49 15.67
CA ARG A 179 23.03 -47.31 16.40
C ARG A 179 23.53 -46.01 15.78
N MET A 180 24.81 -45.93 15.43
CA MET A 180 25.40 -44.76 14.78
C MET A 180 24.80 -44.51 13.39
N CYS A 181 24.65 -45.55 12.57
CA CYS A 181 23.99 -45.44 11.27
C CYS A 181 22.51 -45.04 11.41
N GLY A 182 21.80 -45.58 12.41
CA GLY A 182 20.43 -45.19 12.74
C GLY A 182 20.32 -43.72 13.15
N THR A 183 21.26 -43.23 13.96
CA THR A 183 21.32 -41.82 14.38
C THR A 183 21.59 -40.90 13.18
N PHE A 184 22.54 -41.26 12.32
CA PHE A 184 22.81 -40.55 11.07
C PHE A 184 21.55 -40.52 10.18
N ALA A 185 20.89 -41.66 9.99
CA ALA A 185 19.67 -41.73 9.20
C ALA A 185 18.56 -40.84 9.78
N ALA A 186 18.33 -40.88 11.09
CA ALA A 186 17.36 -40.01 11.76
C ALA A 186 17.67 -38.52 11.56
N GLN A 187 18.95 -38.12 11.58
CA GLN A 187 19.37 -36.74 11.31
C GLN A 187 19.11 -36.34 9.85
N VAL A 188 19.43 -37.20 8.89
CA VAL A 188 19.15 -36.96 7.46
C VAL A 188 17.65 -36.83 7.21
N GLU A 189 16.84 -37.68 7.84
CA GLU A 189 15.38 -37.63 7.75
C GLU A 189 14.83 -36.35 8.40
N ALA A 190 15.37 -35.92 9.54
CA ALA A 190 14.99 -34.65 10.16
C ALA A 190 15.36 -33.42 9.30
N LEU A 191 16.45 -33.49 8.52
CA LEU A 191 16.79 -32.46 7.53
C LEU A 191 15.79 -32.46 6.36
N ARG A 192 15.40 -33.66 5.88
CA ARG A 192 14.37 -33.82 4.85
C ARG A 192 13.03 -33.24 5.30
N ASP A 193 12.58 -33.56 6.51
CA ASP A 193 11.26 -33.16 6.99
C ASP A 193 11.15 -31.63 7.15
N ARG A 194 12.27 -30.96 7.44
CA ARG A 194 12.40 -29.49 7.49
C ARG A 194 12.70 -28.85 6.13
N CYS A 195 12.78 -29.64 5.05
CA CYS A 195 13.22 -29.21 3.72
C CYS A 195 14.58 -28.49 3.72
N ASP A 196 15.48 -28.85 4.64
CA ASP A 196 16.87 -28.36 4.67
C ASP A 196 17.73 -29.18 3.70
N TRP A 197 17.50 -28.95 2.40
CA TRP A 197 18.17 -29.70 1.35
C TRP A 197 19.67 -29.44 1.27
N ALA A 198 20.14 -28.25 1.64
CA ALA A 198 21.56 -27.98 1.67
C ALA A 198 22.26 -28.72 2.82
N GLY A 199 21.65 -28.78 4.01
CA GLY A 199 22.10 -29.64 5.10
C GLY A 199 22.09 -31.12 4.70
N ALA A 200 20.98 -31.59 4.14
CA ALA A 200 20.85 -32.99 3.69
C ALA A 200 21.89 -33.34 2.61
N HIS A 201 22.10 -32.47 1.62
CA HIS A 201 23.10 -32.68 0.57
C HIS A 201 24.51 -32.72 1.14
N ARG A 202 24.87 -31.84 2.09
CA ARG A 202 26.16 -31.90 2.78
C ARG A 202 26.37 -33.23 3.49
N ALA A 203 25.33 -33.77 4.13
CA ALA A 203 25.37 -35.06 4.82
C ALA A 203 25.51 -36.25 3.88
N VAL A 204 24.78 -36.27 2.75
CA VAL A 204 24.65 -37.46 1.89
C VAL A 204 25.48 -37.41 0.60
N ARG A 205 26.15 -36.30 0.26
CA ARG A 205 26.91 -36.19 -1.02
C ARG A 205 27.97 -37.27 -1.23
N GLY A 206 28.51 -37.83 -0.15
CA GLY A 206 29.50 -38.92 -0.19
C GLY A 206 28.89 -40.31 -0.30
N LEU A 207 27.58 -40.45 -0.07
CA LEU A 207 26.89 -41.74 0.05
C LEU A 207 27.11 -42.68 -1.16
N PRO A 208 27.09 -42.23 -2.42
CA PRO A 208 27.32 -43.11 -3.57
C PRO A 208 28.69 -43.80 -3.54
N SER A 209 29.70 -43.11 -2.99
CA SER A 209 31.08 -43.65 -2.89
C SER A 209 31.27 -44.60 -1.71
N MET A 210 30.28 -44.72 -0.82
CA MET A 210 30.33 -45.62 0.33
C MET A 210 29.99 -47.06 -0.06
N PHE A 211 29.13 -47.23 -1.06
CA PHE A 211 28.71 -48.54 -1.52
C PHE A 211 29.85 -49.26 -2.24
N GLY A 212 30.10 -50.51 -1.85
CA GLY A 212 31.20 -51.32 -2.37
C GLY A 212 32.53 -51.18 -1.62
N ILE A 213 32.63 -50.30 -0.61
CA ILE A 213 33.80 -50.27 0.29
C ILE A 213 33.82 -51.54 1.15
N SER A 214 32.67 -51.93 1.72
CA SER A 214 32.53 -53.12 2.56
C SER A 214 31.09 -53.64 2.52
N PRO A 215 30.85 -54.96 2.38
CA PRO A 215 29.51 -55.55 2.44
C PRO A 215 28.75 -55.25 3.74
N THR A 216 29.46 -55.13 4.86
CA THR A 216 28.87 -54.79 6.16
C THR A 216 28.33 -53.37 6.15
N LEU A 217 29.10 -52.41 5.66
CA LEU A 217 28.67 -51.01 5.53
C LEU A 217 27.48 -50.88 4.58
N ASP A 218 27.50 -51.58 3.44
CA ASP A 218 26.39 -51.61 2.49
C ASP A 218 25.09 -52.07 3.17
N THR A 219 25.19 -53.13 4.00
CA THR A 219 24.05 -53.69 4.72
C THR A 219 23.53 -52.71 5.77
N LEU A 220 24.43 -52.12 6.57
CA LEU A 220 24.09 -51.13 7.61
C LEU A 220 23.41 -49.90 7.01
N LEU A 221 23.96 -49.33 5.94
CA LEU A 221 23.39 -48.15 5.28
C LEU A 221 22.03 -48.47 4.65
N LYS A 222 21.87 -49.64 4.03
CA LYS A 222 20.58 -50.08 3.47
C LYS A 222 19.53 -50.33 4.54
N SER A 223 19.90 -50.87 5.69
CA SER A 223 18.97 -51.13 6.79
C SER A 223 18.59 -49.88 7.56
N SER A 224 19.51 -48.92 7.73
CA SER A 224 19.27 -47.71 8.53
C SER A 224 18.68 -46.56 7.72
N LEU A 225 19.15 -46.32 6.49
CA LEU A 225 18.72 -45.18 5.68
C LEU A 225 17.57 -45.58 4.76
N ARG A 226 16.36 -45.09 5.07
CA ARG A 226 15.20 -45.27 4.21
C ARG A 226 15.47 -44.68 2.82
N ASN A 227 15.12 -45.45 1.78
CA ASN A 227 15.31 -45.05 0.39
C ASN A 227 16.78 -44.69 0.06
N ALA A 228 17.75 -45.42 0.62
CA ALA A 228 19.19 -45.18 0.41
C ALA A 228 19.57 -45.01 -1.09
N ARG A 229 18.88 -45.73 -1.98
CA ARG A 229 19.03 -45.61 -3.43
C ARG A 229 18.68 -44.21 -3.94
N ALA A 230 17.56 -43.64 -3.52
CA ALA A 230 17.15 -42.29 -3.90
C ALA A 230 18.19 -41.24 -3.46
N TRP A 231 18.67 -41.34 -2.22
CA TRP A 231 19.75 -40.50 -1.71
C TRP A 231 21.04 -40.62 -2.53
N CYS A 232 21.40 -41.83 -2.98
CA CYS A 232 22.57 -42.03 -3.83
C CYS A 232 22.43 -41.43 -5.22
N LEU A 233 21.24 -41.48 -5.81
CA LEU A 233 20.97 -40.95 -7.15
C LEU A 233 20.76 -39.44 -7.17
N TRP A 234 20.42 -38.85 -6.02
CA TRP A 234 20.11 -37.42 -5.91
C TRP A 234 21.27 -36.53 -6.38
N ARG A 235 20.98 -35.65 -7.33
CA ARG A 235 21.90 -34.63 -7.85
C ARG A 235 21.14 -33.29 -7.88
N PRO A 236 21.09 -32.58 -6.75
CA PRO A 236 20.35 -31.32 -6.66
C PRO A 236 21.02 -30.22 -7.48
N VAL A 237 20.23 -29.21 -7.83
CA VAL A 237 20.73 -27.95 -8.38
C VAL A 237 21.33 -27.16 -7.22
N LYS A 238 22.66 -27.16 -7.10
CA LYS A 238 23.37 -26.65 -5.90
C LYS A 238 22.99 -25.22 -5.53
N HIS A 239 23.08 -24.28 -6.47
CA HIS A 239 22.79 -22.87 -6.17
C HIS A 239 21.38 -22.68 -5.60
N ARG A 240 20.45 -23.53 -6.03
CA ARG A 240 19.06 -23.51 -5.61
C ARG A 240 18.91 -23.90 -4.14
N ILE A 241 19.37 -25.10 -3.79
CA ILE A 241 19.25 -25.61 -2.42
C ILE A 241 20.06 -24.79 -1.39
N TYR A 242 21.22 -24.24 -1.78
CA TYR A 242 22.01 -23.38 -0.89
C TYR A 242 21.39 -21.99 -0.73
N GLY A 243 20.73 -21.46 -1.77
CA GLY A 243 19.99 -20.20 -1.66
C GLY A 243 18.80 -20.27 -0.71
N GLN A 244 18.17 -21.44 -0.61
CA GLN A 244 17.04 -21.72 0.30
C GLN A 244 17.44 -21.82 1.77
N GLU A 245 18.74 -21.91 2.11
CA GLU A 245 19.19 -21.97 3.52
C GLU A 245 18.76 -20.73 4.31
N LYS A 246 18.63 -19.58 3.64
CA LYS A 246 18.24 -18.29 4.23
C LYS A 246 16.76 -18.18 4.56
N LEU A 247 15.93 -19.12 4.09
CA LEU A 247 14.50 -19.10 4.38
C LEU A 247 14.25 -19.45 5.85
N SER A 248 13.31 -18.73 6.48
CA SER A 248 12.84 -19.06 7.82
C SER A 248 12.11 -20.40 7.84
N VAL A 249 11.88 -20.95 9.03
CA VAL A 249 11.18 -22.24 9.19
C VAL A 249 9.73 -22.13 8.71
N GLU A 250 9.10 -20.98 8.95
CA GLU A 250 7.74 -20.65 8.52
C GLU A 250 7.66 -20.64 6.98
N HIS A 251 8.55 -19.91 6.31
CA HIS A 251 8.62 -19.88 4.84
C HIS A 251 8.90 -21.26 4.25
N LYS A 252 9.79 -22.06 4.86
CA LYS A 252 10.03 -23.45 4.40
C LYS A 252 8.80 -24.32 4.53
N THR A 253 8.00 -24.12 5.58
CA THR A 253 6.74 -24.84 5.79
C THR A 253 5.70 -24.46 4.74
N GLU A 254 5.55 -23.16 4.47
CA GLU A 254 4.62 -22.67 3.44
C GLU A 254 5.01 -23.10 2.02
N LEU A 255 6.31 -23.14 1.73
CA LEU A 255 6.85 -23.51 0.42
C LEU A 255 7.16 -25.01 0.27
N ARG A 256 6.81 -25.83 1.26
CA ARG A 256 7.18 -27.26 1.34
C ARG A 256 6.95 -28.01 0.02
N ASP A 257 5.77 -27.86 -0.58
CA ASP A 257 5.39 -28.54 -1.82
C ASP A 257 6.31 -28.18 -3.00
N VAL A 258 6.83 -26.96 -3.03
CA VAL A 258 7.77 -26.50 -4.07
C VAL A 258 9.18 -26.96 -3.74
N LEU A 259 9.62 -26.79 -2.49
CA LEU A 259 10.96 -27.16 -2.04
C LEU A 259 11.21 -28.68 -2.18
N LEU A 260 10.19 -29.52 -1.95
CA LEU A 260 10.31 -30.97 -2.10
C LEU A 260 10.71 -31.40 -3.52
N LEU A 261 10.45 -30.58 -4.54
CA LEU A 261 10.82 -30.86 -5.93
C LEU A 261 12.33 -30.87 -6.17
N ASP A 262 13.09 -30.15 -5.34
CA ASP A 262 14.57 -30.16 -5.37
C ASP A 262 15.19 -31.34 -4.62
N GLY A 263 14.38 -32.04 -3.82
CA GLY A 263 14.78 -33.22 -3.06
C GLY A 263 14.99 -34.47 -3.92
N PRO A 264 15.40 -35.59 -3.28
CA PRO A 264 15.54 -36.88 -3.95
C PRO A 264 14.21 -37.43 -4.51
N ASP A 265 14.30 -38.26 -5.54
CA ASP A 265 13.17 -39.03 -6.07
C ASP A 265 12.85 -40.22 -5.15
N PHE A 266 12.05 -39.98 -4.12
CA PHE A 266 11.59 -41.03 -3.20
C PHE A 266 10.42 -41.87 -3.73
N VAL A 267 9.83 -41.49 -4.87
CA VAL A 267 8.66 -42.17 -5.42
C VAL A 267 9.09 -43.33 -6.32
N TYR A 268 10.03 -43.06 -7.25
CA TYR A 268 10.48 -44.06 -8.22
C TYR A 268 11.90 -44.57 -7.95
N GLU A 269 12.69 -43.84 -7.14
CA GLU A 269 14.09 -44.15 -6.82
C GLU A 269 14.97 -44.38 -8.05
N ARG A 270 14.68 -43.66 -9.14
CA ARG A 270 15.36 -43.82 -10.44
C ARG A 270 15.92 -42.52 -10.96
N HIS A 271 15.38 -41.39 -10.51
CA HIS A 271 15.74 -40.09 -11.01
C HIS A 271 16.62 -39.33 -10.02
N CYS A 272 17.34 -38.33 -10.52
CA CYS A 272 18.26 -37.55 -9.72
C CYS A 272 17.60 -36.42 -8.92
N SER A 273 16.29 -36.22 -9.06
CA SER A 273 15.47 -35.32 -8.24
C SER A 273 13.99 -35.65 -8.38
N ALA A 274 13.17 -35.23 -7.42
CA ALA A 274 11.72 -35.36 -7.48
C ALA A 274 11.11 -34.63 -8.69
N LEU A 275 11.64 -33.45 -9.05
CA LEU A 275 11.26 -32.73 -10.27
C LEU A 275 11.49 -33.58 -11.54
N LYS A 276 12.68 -34.20 -11.67
CA LYS A 276 13.01 -35.00 -12.86
C LYS A 276 12.11 -36.23 -12.96
N ALA A 277 11.78 -36.84 -11.82
CA ALA A 277 10.81 -37.92 -11.75
C ALA A 277 9.42 -37.48 -12.23
N LEU A 278 8.90 -36.36 -11.74
CA LEU A 278 7.59 -35.83 -12.12
C LEU A 278 7.52 -35.47 -13.62
N LEU A 279 8.57 -34.84 -14.16
CA LEU A 279 8.65 -34.55 -15.59
C LEU A 279 8.69 -35.82 -16.45
N ASN A 280 9.42 -36.85 -16.01
CA ASN A 280 9.46 -38.11 -16.73
C ASN A 280 8.12 -38.86 -16.67
N ASP A 281 7.44 -38.83 -15.52
CA ASP A 281 6.09 -39.38 -15.36
C ASP A 281 5.08 -38.67 -16.27
N ALA A 282 5.09 -37.34 -16.29
CA ALA A 282 4.23 -36.55 -17.16
C ALA A 282 4.47 -36.87 -18.64
N ARG A 283 5.74 -36.96 -19.09
CA ARG A 283 6.09 -37.33 -20.47
C ARG A 283 5.61 -38.75 -20.82
N LYS A 284 5.84 -39.73 -19.93
CA LYS A 284 5.43 -41.13 -20.16
C LYS A 284 3.92 -41.25 -20.33
N HIS A 285 3.14 -40.48 -19.57
CA HIS A 285 1.68 -40.50 -19.61
C HIS A 285 1.07 -39.40 -20.50
N ARG A 286 1.90 -38.69 -21.29
CA ARG A 286 1.47 -37.57 -22.16
C ARG A 286 0.61 -36.52 -21.44
N ARG A 287 0.90 -36.24 -20.17
CA ARG A 287 0.20 -35.21 -19.39
C ARG A 287 0.73 -33.84 -19.78
N ALA A 288 -0.18 -32.90 -19.99
CA ALA A 288 0.14 -31.49 -20.22
C ALA A 288 0.39 -30.71 -18.91
N TYR A 289 0.53 -31.38 -17.77
CA TYR A 289 0.72 -30.74 -16.47
C TYR A 289 1.53 -31.61 -15.51
N VAL A 290 2.09 -30.97 -14.49
CA VAL A 290 2.67 -31.62 -13.30
C VAL A 290 1.94 -31.15 -12.06
N ARG A 291 1.82 -32.05 -11.08
CA ARG A 291 1.22 -31.75 -9.78
C ARG A 291 2.04 -32.38 -8.66
N HIS A 292 2.32 -31.61 -7.62
CA HIS A 292 2.97 -32.09 -6.40
C HIS A 292 2.42 -31.30 -5.21
N GLY A 293 1.67 -31.95 -4.32
CA GLY A 293 0.96 -31.26 -3.24
C GLY A 293 0.02 -30.19 -3.77
N ARG A 294 0.18 -28.94 -3.30
CA ARG A 294 -0.53 -27.75 -3.80
C ARG A 294 0.07 -27.18 -5.08
N PHE A 295 1.31 -27.50 -5.43
CA PHE A 295 1.94 -27.01 -6.65
C PHE A 295 1.32 -27.69 -7.87
N PHE A 296 0.78 -26.89 -8.79
CA PHE A 296 0.21 -27.33 -10.05
C PHE A 296 0.73 -26.44 -11.18
N ALA A 297 1.35 -27.04 -12.20
CA ALA A 297 1.91 -26.30 -13.32
C ALA A 297 1.53 -26.93 -14.66
N TRP A 298 1.03 -26.11 -15.58
CA TRP A 298 0.83 -26.49 -16.97
C TRP A 298 2.19 -26.60 -17.65
N LEU A 299 2.48 -27.77 -18.20
CA LEU A 299 3.62 -27.96 -19.07
C LEU A 299 3.27 -27.35 -20.42
N SER A 300 4.01 -26.30 -20.79
CA SER A 300 3.78 -25.63 -22.06
C SER A 300 3.88 -26.61 -23.24
N ILE A 301 2.92 -26.51 -24.17
CA ILE A 301 2.98 -27.13 -25.50
C ILE A 301 3.74 -26.19 -26.47
N ASP A 302 3.94 -24.94 -26.07
CA ASP A 302 4.60 -23.93 -26.89
C ASP A 302 6.06 -24.32 -27.16
N ALA A 303 6.43 -24.40 -28.43
CA ALA A 303 7.75 -24.88 -28.88
C ALA A 303 8.90 -23.96 -28.44
N SER A 304 8.59 -22.77 -27.93
CA SER A 304 9.55 -21.73 -27.54
C SER A 304 10.32 -22.05 -26.25
N MET A 305 9.78 -22.86 -25.33
CA MET A 305 10.43 -23.16 -24.05
C MET A 305 10.19 -24.60 -23.57
N ASP A 306 11.27 -25.35 -23.33
CA ASP A 306 11.18 -26.69 -22.74
C ASP A 306 10.58 -26.64 -21.32
N SER A 307 9.71 -27.60 -21.01
CA SER A 307 9.04 -27.74 -19.72
C SER A 307 10.02 -27.73 -18.53
N ARG A 308 11.24 -28.25 -18.71
CA ARG A 308 12.26 -28.24 -17.67
C ARG A 308 12.79 -26.83 -17.42
N THR A 309 13.00 -26.04 -18.46
CA THR A 309 13.46 -24.65 -18.35
C THR A 309 12.42 -23.80 -17.65
N PHE A 310 11.15 -23.94 -18.04
CA PHE A 310 10.02 -23.28 -17.39
C PHE A 310 9.93 -23.59 -15.88
N LEU A 311 9.90 -24.88 -15.51
CA LEU A 311 9.82 -25.25 -14.09
C LEU A 311 11.08 -24.85 -13.32
N ASN A 312 12.26 -24.90 -13.93
CA ASN A 312 13.46 -24.42 -13.29
C ASN A 312 13.38 -22.92 -12.99
N GLY A 313 12.88 -22.10 -13.92
CA GLY A 313 12.68 -20.67 -13.68
C GLY A 313 11.77 -20.40 -12.47
N VAL A 314 10.67 -21.14 -12.36
CA VAL A 314 9.75 -21.03 -11.21
C VAL A 314 10.44 -21.46 -9.91
N LEU A 315 11.20 -22.56 -9.92
CA LEU A 315 11.90 -23.11 -8.75
C LEU A 315 13.18 -22.37 -8.36
N ASP A 316 13.73 -21.56 -9.24
CA ASP A 316 14.87 -20.70 -8.93
C ASP A 316 14.45 -19.47 -8.12
N PHE A 317 13.16 -19.09 -8.17
CA PHE A 317 12.64 -17.93 -7.44
C PHE A 317 12.78 -18.07 -5.90
N PRO A 318 12.48 -19.23 -5.27
CA PRO A 318 12.69 -19.41 -3.84
C PRO A 318 14.14 -19.39 -3.33
N SER A 319 15.10 -19.27 -4.24
CA SER A 319 16.47 -19.73 -4.00
C SER A 319 17.51 -18.62 -4.06
N GLY A 320 17.11 -17.38 -3.76
CA GLY A 320 18.02 -16.24 -3.71
C GLY A 320 17.62 -15.22 -2.65
N SER A 321 18.32 -14.08 -2.63
CA SER A 321 17.91 -12.87 -1.87
C SER A 321 16.57 -12.28 -2.35
N ARG A 322 15.91 -12.92 -3.32
CA ARG A 322 14.63 -12.50 -3.89
C ARG A 322 13.50 -12.68 -2.87
N LEU A 323 13.51 -13.79 -2.12
CA LEU A 323 12.52 -14.07 -1.08
C LEU A 323 12.77 -13.37 0.26
N SER A 324 13.88 -12.63 0.43
CA SER A 324 14.08 -11.82 1.64
C SER A 324 13.30 -10.50 1.61
N MET A 325 12.67 -10.15 0.49
CA MET A 325 11.82 -8.96 0.39
C MET A 325 10.44 -9.20 1.01
N ALA A 326 9.91 -8.20 1.71
CA ALA A 326 8.58 -8.27 2.32
C ALA A 326 7.50 -8.53 1.25
N GLY A 327 6.61 -9.50 1.50
CA GLY A 327 5.54 -9.89 0.58
C GLY A 327 5.97 -10.80 -0.58
N ALA A 328 7.26 -11.11 -0.74
CA ALA A 328 7.74 -11.93 -1.85
C ALA A 328 7.30 -13.41 -1.73
N VAL A 329 7.33 -13.95 -0.50
CA VAL A 329 6.84 -15.30 -0.21
C VAL A 329 5.33 -15.39 -0.44
N ASP A 330 4.56 -14.44 0.10
CA ASP A 330 3.10 -14.40 -0.06
C ASP A 330 2.68 -14.33 -1.53
N SER A 331 3.32 -13.45 -2.29
CA SER A 331 3.11 -13.30 -3.74
C SER A 331 3.42 -14.61 -4.47
N PHE A 332 4.55 -15.26 -4.14
CA PHE A 332 4.91 -16.55 -4.74
C PHE A 332 3.92 -17.66 -4.37
N VAL A 333 3.48 -17.73 -3.12
CA VAL A 333 2.48 -18.71 -2.65
C VAL A 333 1.16 -18.50 -3.40
N PHE A 334 0.70 -17.27 -3.56
CA PHE A 334 -0.52 -16.99 -4.32
C PHE A 334 -0.37 -17.42 -5.78
N LEU A 335 0.69 -16.94 -6.45
CA LEU A 335 0.93 -17.19 -7.87
C LEU A 335 1.19 -18.67 -8.18
N CYS A 336 1.90 -19.40 -7.32
CA CYS A 336 2.40 -20.74 -7.64
C CYS A 336 1.76 -21.90 -6.86
N LEU A 337 1.16 -21.64 -5.69
CA LEU A 337 0.56 -22.70 -4.86
C LEU A 337 -0.96 -22.59 -4.74
N ARG A 338 -1.54 -21.41 -4.93
CA ARG A 338 -3.01 -21.22 -4.97
C ARG A 338 -3.57 -21.23 -6.38
N ASN A 339 -2.76 -20.84 -7.36
CA ASN A 339 -3.14 -20.76 -8.76
C ASN A 339 -2.40 -21.80 -9.62
N GLN A 340 -2.91 -22.00 -10.83
CA GLN A 340 -2.27 -22.86 -11.82
C GLN A 340 -1.08 -22.12 -12.46
N VAL A 341 0.13 -22.65 -12.29
CA VAL A 341 1.35 -22.03 -12.79
C VAL A 341 1.41 -22.21 -14.30
N ASN A 342 1.53 -21.11 -15.04
CA ASN A 342 1.71 -21.09 -16.49
C ASN A 342 2.87 -20.15 -16.86
N LEU A 343 3.14 -19.98 -18.17
CA LEU A 343 4.23 -19.12 -18.63
C LEU A 343 4.06 -17.65 -18.18
N ASN A 344 2.82 -17.16 -18.08
CA ASN A 344 2.55 -15.81 -17.58
C ASN A 344 2.92 -15.67 -16.09
N THR A 345 2.67 -16.71 -15.27
CA THR A 345 3.11 -16.75 -13.87
C THR A 345 4.62 -16.58 -13.75
N LEU A 346 5.39 -17.31 -14.57
CA LEU A 346 6.85 -17.18 -14.58
C LEU A 346 7.28 -15.77 -14.97
N ARG A 347 6.68 -15.19 -16.02
CA ARG A 347 6.98 -13.82 -16.45
C ARG A 347 6.68 -12.80 -15.35
N ILE A 348 5.52 -12.88 -14.67
CA ILE A 348 5.20 -12.01 -13.54
C ILE A 348 6.30 -12.07 -12.47
N LEU A 349 6.78 -13.27 -12.13
CA LEU A 349 7.85 -13.46 -11.16
C LEU A 349 9.19 -12.88 -11.65
N GLU A 350 9.55 -13.11 -12.91
CA GLU A 350 10.79 -12.61 -13.51
C GLU A 350 10.82 -11.08 -13.60
N GLU A 351 9.74 -10.46 -14.09
CA GLU A 351 9.62 -9.00 -14.21
C GLU A 351 9.58 -8.34 -12.82
N ALA A 352 8.88 -8.92 -11.84
CA ALA A 352 8.89 -8.41 -10.46
C ALA A 352 10.30 -8.46 -9.84
N VAL A 353 11.11 -9.49 -10.16
CA VAL A 353 12.52 -9.57 -9.74
C VAL A 353 13.37 -8.52 -10.45
N ALA A 354 13.13 -8.28 -11.73
CA ALA A 354 13.90 -7.33 -12.53
C ALA A 354 13.86 -5.92 -11.95
N LEU A 355 12.70 -5.52 -11.41
CA LEU A 355 12.50 -4.22 -10.75
C LEU A 355 13.31 -4.05 -9.45
N LYS A 356 13.64 -5.15 -8.74
CA LYS A 356 14.39 -5.13 -7.47
C LYS A 356 13.79 -4.24 -6.37
N GLU A 357 12.48 -4.01 -6.41
CA GLU A 357 11.79 -3.16 -5.44
C GLU A 357 10.91 -3.97 -4.49
N ALA A 358 11.18 -3.90 -3.18
CA ALA A 358 10.37 -4.59 -2.17
C ALA A 358 8.90 -4.12 -2.14
N ARG A 359 8.63 -2.88 -2.59
CA ARG A 359 7.27 -2.33 -2.69
C ARG A 359 6.41 -3.10 -3.70
N VAL A 360 6.99 -3.56 -4.81
CA VAL A 360 6.28 -4.34 -5.83
C VAL A 360 5.72 -5.63 -5.24
N TYR A 361 6.52 -6.39 -4.48
CA TYR A 361 6.06 -7.63 -3.84
C TYR A 361 5.01 -7.39 -2.77
N LYS A 362 5.16 -6.33 -1.99
CA LYS A 362 4.15 -5.94 -1.01
C LYS A 362 2.83 -5.61 -1.70
N SER A 363 2.86 -4.77 -2.74
CA SER A 363 1.66 -4.40 -3.49
C SER A 363 1.01 -5.60 -4.18
N LEU A 364 1.80 -6.52 -4.76
CA LEU A 364 1.27 -7.77 -5.32
C LEU A 364 0.59 -8.63 -4.27
N SER A 365 1.24 -8.80 -3.11
CA SER A 365 0.64 -9.52 -1.98
C SER A 365 -0.66 -8.86 -1.52
N ASP A 366 -0.66 -7.55 -1.32
CA ASP A 366 -1.84 -6.80 -0.86
C ASP A 366 -2.98 -6.87 -1.91
N ILE A 367 -2.66 -6.83 -3.21
CA ILE A 367 -3.62 -7.05 -4.30
C ILE A 367 -4.26 -8.44 -4.22
N PHE A 368 -3.45 -9.47 -3.95
CA PHE A 368 -3.91 -10.86 -3.99
C PHE A 368 -4.61 -11.33 -2.71
N TYR A 369 -4.28 -10.73 -1.56
CA TYR A 369 -4.79 -11.16 -0.24
C TYR A 369 -5.73 -10.16 0.43
N SER A 370 -5.78 -8.90 0.00
CA SER A 370 -6.72 -7.93 0.60
C SER A 370 -8.15 -8.36 0.36
N SER A 371 -8.90 -8.57 1.45
CA SER A 371 -10.34 -8.81 1.42
C SER A 371 -11.17 -7.54 1.22
N THR A 372 -10.51 -6.36 1.24
CA THR A 372 -11.19 -5.06 1.13
C THR A 372 -10.82 -4.37 -0.18
N SER A 373 -11.82 -3.85 -0.90
CA SER A 373 -11.68 -3.00 -2.10
C SER A 373 -10.71 -1.82 -1.82
N PRO A 374 -10.90 -1.02 -0.76
CA PRO A 374 -9.94 -0.96 0.33
C PRO A 374 -8.43 -0.96 0.06
N GLY A 375 -7.79 -1.90 0.73
CA GLY A 375 -6.35 -2.13 0.58
C GLY A 375 -5.97 -2.49 -0.85
N ARG A 376 -6.86 -3.17 -1.59
CA ARG A 376 -6.59 -3.63 -2.96
C ARG A 376 -6.37 -2.47 -3.93
N THR A 377 -7.23 -1.46 -3.90
CA THR A 377 -7.09 -0.26 -4.74
C THR A 377 -5.81 0.52 -4.40
N THR A 378 -5.49 0.67 -3.11
CA THR A 378 -4.26 1.37 -2.70
C THR A 378 -3.02 0.61 -3.16
N ALA A 379 -2.99 -0.70 -2.97
CA ALA A 379 -1.90 -1.55 -3.42
C ALA A 379 -1.74 -1.52 -4.95
N LEU A 380 -2.85 -1.47 -5.70
CA LEU A 380 -2.83 -1.30 -7.14
C LEU A 380 -2.24 0.06 -7.54
N MET A 381 -2.68 1.16 -6.94
CA MET A 381 -2.12 2.49 -7.23
C MET A 381 -0.62 2.55 -6.94
N ASP A 382 -0.18 1.97 -5.82
CA ASP A 382 1.23 1.88 -5.44
C ASP A 382 2.02 1.05 -6.46
N LEU A 383 1.49 -0.09 -6.90
CA LEU A 383 2.11 -0.94 -7.92
C LEU A 383 2.26 -0.17 -9.24
N LEU A 384 1.18 0.44 -9.73
CA LEU A 384 1.16 1.17 -11.00
C LEU A 384 2.14 2.35 -10.99
N THR A 385 2.18 3.11 -9.90
CA THR A 385 3.10 4.23 -9.72
C THR A 385 4.55 3.76 -9.70
N THR A 386 4.82 2.66 -8.98
CA THR A 386 6.17 2.08 -8.87
C THR A 386 6.67 1.56 -10.21
N VAL A 387 5.84 0.80 -10.92
CA VAL A 387 6.19 0.25 -12.23
C VAL A 387 6.36 1.38 -13.26
N HIS A 388 5.51 2.41 -13.23
CA HIS A 388 5.66 3.57 -14.12
C HIS A 388 6.96 4.33 -13.85
N ALA A 389 7.34 4.55 -12.59
CA ALA A 389 8.58 5.21 -12.23
C ALA A 389 9.83 4.45 -12.71
N SER A 390 9.74 3.12 -12.84
CA SER A 390 10.84 2.29 -13.36
C SER A 390 11.02 2.39 -14.89
N GLY A 391 10.00 2.83 -15.63
CA GLY A 391 9.97 2.86 -17.09
C GLY A 391 9.76 1.50 -17.77
N ASP A 392 9.73 0.40 -17.01
CA ASP A 392 9.50 -0.93 -17.54
C ASP A 392 8.04 -1.37 -17.35
N HIS A 393 7.27 -1.43 -18.43
CA HIS A 393 5.85 -1.76 -18.39
C HIS A 393 5.53 -3.25 -18.60
N THR A 394 6.54 -4.10 -18.75
CA THR A 394 6.37 -5.55 -18.97
C THR A 394 5.57 -6.23 -17.87
N LEU A 395 5.80 -5.84 -16.61
CA LEU A 395 5.07 -6.39 -15.46
C LEU A 395 3.57 -6.08 -15.55
N ILE A 396 3.22 -4.86 -15.98
CA ILE A 396 1.82 -4.46 -16.18
C ILE A 396 1.18 -5.29 -17.30
N ASP A 397 1.90 -5.50 -18.41
CA ASP A 397 1.41 -6.32 -19.52
C ASP A 397 1.16 -7.78 -19.09
N CYS A 398 2.02 -8.32 -18.22
CA CYS A 398 1.85 -9.67 -17.66
C CYS A 398 0.70 -9.75 -16.66
N LEU A 399 0.48 -8.70 -15.86
CA LEU A 399 -0.60 -8.61 -14.88
C LEU A 399 -1.92 -8.12 -15.48
N ASN A 400 -1.96 -7.84 -16.78
CA ASN A 400 -3.05 -7.17 -17.46
C ASN A 400 -4.43 -7.75 -17.10
N GLY A 401 -4.59 -9.08 -17.15
CA GLY A 401 -5.86 -9.73 -16.77
C GLY A 401 -6.30 -9.38 -15.35
N TYR A 402 -5.38 -9.46 -14.37
CA TYR A 402 -5.66 -9.13 -12.97
C TYR A 402 -5.93 -7.63 -12.79
N ILE A 403 -5.08 -6.77 -13.38
CA ILE A 403 -5.21 -5.32 -13.25
C ILE A 403 -6.52 -4.83 -13.84
N ARG A 404 -6.90 -5.30 -15.03
CA ARG A 404 -8.16 -4.93 -15.67
C ARG A 404 -9.35 -5.31 -14.81
N ASP A 405 -9.40 -6.56 -14.35
CA ASP A 405 -10.54 -7.05 -13.58
C ASP A 405 -10.66 -6.29 -12.24
N ILE A 406 -9.54 -6.00 -11.57
CA ILE A 406 -9.51 -5.20 -10.33
C ILE A 406 -9.89 -3.74 -10.60
N ILE A 407 -9.34 -3.09 -11.63
CA ILE A 407 -9.71 -1.71 -11.98
C ILE A 407 -11.21 -1.65 -12.22
N GLN A 408 -11.76 -2.58 -13.00
CA GLN A 408 -13.16 -2.54 -13.36
C GLN A 408 -14.06 -2.82 -12.16
N GLU A 409 -13.69 -3.75 -11.27
CA GLU A 409 -14.43 -4.02 -10.03
C GLU A 409 -14.34 -2.83 -9.06
N ASP A 410 -13.14 -2.36 -8.72
CA ASP A 410 -12.90 -1.30 -7.73
C ASP A 410 -13.39 0.07 -8.23
N LEU A 411 -13.22 0.39 -9.52
CA LEU A 411 -13.75 1.62 -10.12
C LEU A 411 -15.27 1.63 -10.06
N ASN A 412 -15.93 0.54 -10.47
CA ASN A 412 -17.38 0.44 -10.41
C ASN A 412 -17.91 0.51 -8.97
N ASP A 413 -17.25 -0.16 -8.01
CA ASP A 413 -17.62 -0.11 -6.59
C ASP A 413 -17.51 1.31 -6.02
N LEU A 414 -16.41 2.01 -6.30
CA LEU A 414 -16.21 3.40 -5.88
C LEU A 414 -17.21 4.36 -6.54
N GLN A 415 -17.50 4.18 -7.83
CA GLN A 415 -18.49 4.97 -8.56
C GLN A 415 -19.91 4.76 -8.01
N MET A 416 -20.30 3.50 -7.76
CA MET A 416 -21.59 3.17 -7.17
C MET A 416 -21.72 3.73 -5.75
N ARG A 417 -20.67 3.61 -4.94
CA ARG A 417 -20.65 4.20 -3.59
C ARG A 417 -20.75 5.72 -3.65
N LEU A 418 -20.04 6.38 -4.55
CA LEU A 418 -20.13 7.83 -4.72
C LEU A 418 -21.55 8.24 -5.11
N HIS A 419 -22.15 7.55 -6.08
CA HIS A 419 -23.53 7.76 -6.49
C HIS A 419 -24.52 7.59 -5.33
N ASP A 420 -24.41 6.51 -4.56
CA ASP A 420 -25.27 6.27 -3.39
C ASP A 420 -25.11 7.36 -2.32
N LEU A 421 -23.88 7.84 -2.08
CA LEU A 421 -23.62 8.93 -1.14
C LEU A 421 -24.23 10.26 -1.59
N MET A 422 -24.31 10.49 -2.90
CA MET A 422 -24.83 11.75 -3.45
C MET A 422 -26.35 11.73 -3.65
N GLU A 423 -26.97 10.57 -3.89
CA GLU A 423 -28.42 10.46 -4.05
C GLU A 423 -29.20 10.20 -2.75
N LYS A 424 -28.65 9.43 -1.80
CA LYS A 424 -29.45 8.82 -0.72
C LYS A 424 -29.13 9.35 0.67
N ASP A 425 -27.98 10.00 0.89
CA ASP A 425 -27.50 10.30 2.24
C ASP A 425 -26.89 11.70 2.36
N ASP A 426 -27.75 12.72 2.51
CA ASP A 426 -27.38 14.12 2.74
C ASP A 426 -26.44 14.32 3.95
N ARG A 427 -26.30 13.33 4.84
CA ARG A 427 -25.49 13.44 6.06
C ARG A 427 -24.06 12.96 5.89
N ARG A 428 -23.75 12.16 4.86
CA ARG A 428 -22.39 11.63 4.67
C ARG A 428 -21.61 12.49 3.70
N ASN A 429 -20.36 12.78 4.05
CA ASN A 429 -19.46 13.53 3.19
C ASN A 429 -19.00 12.65 1.99
N PRO A 430 -19.36 12.98 0.73
CA PRO A 430 -18.92 12.23 -0.45
C PRO A 430 -17.45 12.47 -0.80
N HIS A 431 -16.86 13.56 -0.28
CA HIS A 431 -15.55 14.08 -0.67
C HIS A 431 -14.41 13.04 -0.58
N PRO A 432 -14.27 12.22 0.51
CA PRO A 432 -13.18 11.25 0.58
C PRO A 432 -13.29 10.13 -0.48
N THR A 433 -14.52 9.72 -0.81
CA THR A 433 -14.76 8.72 -1.86
C THR A 433 -14.43 9.30 -3.24
N ALA A 434 -14.84 10.54 -3.50
CA ALA A 434 -14.55 11.25 -4.74
C ALA A 434 -13.05 11.48 -4.95
N LEU A 435 -12.31 11.93 -3.93
CA LEU A 435 -10.85 12.11 -4.02
C LEU A 435 -10.13 10.79 -4.28
N ARG A 436 -10.59 9.71 -3.63
CA ARG A 436 -10.02 8.39 -3.85
C ARG A 436 -10.28 7.88 -5.27
N LEU A 437 -11.50 8.05 -5.77
CA LEU A 437 -11.86 7.71 -7.14
C LEU A 437 -11.00 8.52 -8.11
N GLN A 438 -10.88 9.84 -7.89
CA GLN A 438 -10.03 10.74 -8.68
C GLN A 438 -8.56 10.27 -8.69
N ALA A 439 -7.99 9.92 -7.53
CA ALA A 439 -6.62 9.43 -7.42
C ALA A 439 -6.40 8.10 -8.18
N LEU A 440 -7.37 7.18 -8.12
CA LEU A 440 -7.32 5.93 -8.88
C LEU A 440 -7.31 6.23 -10.39
N GLY A 441 -8.27 7.01 -10.89
CA GLY A 441 -8.32 7.34 -12.31
C GLY A 441 -7.11 8.13 -12.80
N GLN A 442 -6.58 9.05 -11.99
CA GLN A 442 -5.34 9.76 -12.31
C GLN A 442 -4.14 8.82 -12.40
N THR A 443 -4.03 7.86 -11.49
CA THR A 443 -2.97 6.85 -11.51
C THR A 443 -3.07 6.00 -12.77
N ILE A 444 -4.27 5.61 -13.19
CA ILE A 444 -4.50 4.86 -14.42
C ILE A 444 -4.14 5.70 -15.65
N THR A 445 -4.56 6.97 -15.71
CA THR A 445 -4.26 7.89 -16.82
C THR A 445 -2.75 8.16 -16.96
N ASN A 446 -2.01 8.17 -15.84
CA ASN A 446 -0.56 8.32 -15.83
C ASN A 446 0.21 7.09 -16.35
N VAL A 447 -0.48 5.96 -16.61
CA VAL A 447 0.14 4.72 -17.11
C VAL A 447 -0.44 4.39 -18.50
N PRO A 448 0.11 4.97 -19.58
CA PRO A 448 -0.47 4.84 -20.92
C PRO A 448 -0.57 3.40 -21.44
N SER A 449 0.27 2.48 -20.96
CA SER A 449 0.22 1.06 -21.34
C SER A 449 -1.11 0.39 -20.95
N LEU A 450 -1.77 0.84 -19.88
CA LEU A 450 -3.08 0.33 -19.46
C LEU A 450 -4.21 0.74 -20.41
N SER A 451 -4.06 1.83 -21.18
CA SER A 451 -5.14 2.30 -22.07
C SER A 451 -5.62 1.20 -23.03
N ARG A 452 -4.72 0.33 -23.50
CA ARG A 452 -5.02 -0.76 -24.44
C ARG A 452 -5.80 -1.91 -23.80
N THR A 453 -5.84 -1.96 -22.48
CA THR A 453 -6.37 -3.11 -21.73
C THR A 453 -7.75 -2.86 -21.15
N LEU A 454 -8.07 -1.59 -20.93
CA LEU A 454 -9.36 -1.13 -20.45
C LEU A 454 -10.40 -1.18 -21.57
N ASP A 455 -11.68 -1.30 -21.20
CA ASP A 455 -12.77 -1.22 -22.17
C ASP A 455 -12.93 0.20 -22.75
N HIS A 456 -13.63 0.30 -23.88
CA HIS A 456 -13.81 1.58 -24.58
C HIS A 456 -14.51 2.65 -23.72
N GLN A 457 -15.44 2.24 -22.85
CA GLN A 457 -16.19 3.16 -22.00
C GLN A 457 -15.29 3.77 -20.92
N THR A 458 -14.46 2.96 -20.28
CA THR A 458 -13.48 3.39 -19.28
C THR A 458 -12.43 4.29 -19.91
N GLN A 459 -11.95 3.96 -21.12
CA GLN A 459 -11.04 4.82 -21.87
C GLN A 459 -11.66 6.20 -22.15
N LEU A 460 -12.92 6.24 -22.60
CA LEU A 460 -13.63 7.50 -22.86
C LEU A 460 -13.78 8.33 -21.59
N LEU A 461 -14.12 7.70 -20.47
CA LEU A 461 -14.22 8.35 -19.17
C LEU A 461 -12.87 8.93 -18.72
N LEU A 462 -11.79 8.15 -18.82
CA LEU A 462 -10.45 8.58 -18.42
C LEU A 462 -9.86 9.66 -19.34
N SER A 463 -10.30 9.74 -20.61
CA SER A 463 -9.85 10.78 -21.53
C SER A 463 -10.22 12.20 -21.10
N ASN A 464 -11.29 12.33 -20.31
CA ASN A 464 -11.77 13.60 -19.75
C ASN A 464 -11.70 13.63 -18.22
N TRP A 465 -10.77 12.85 -17.64
CA TRP A 465 -10.67 12.70 -16.19
C TRP A 465 -10.37 14.03 -15.49
N PRO A 466 -11.11 14.40 -14.44
CA PRO A 466 -10.92 15.67 -13.75
C PRO A 466 -9.61 15.70 -12.94
N SER A 467 -9.02 16.89 -12.86
CA SER A 467 -7.83 17.11 -12.02
C SER A 467 -8.19 17.07 -10.53
N THR A 468 -7.20 16.83 -9.67
CA THR A 468 -7.41 16.88 -8.21
C THR A 468 -7.88 18.26 -7.76
N VAL A 469 -7.32 19.33 -8.35
CA VAL A 469 -7.71 20.73 -8.08
C VAL A 469 -9.17 20.99 -8.45
N GLU A 470 -9.65 20.41 -9.55
CA GLU A 470 -11.05 20.53 -9.98
C GLU A 470 -12.01 19.89 -8.97
N ILE A 471 -11.69 18.68 -8.48
CA ILE A 471 -12.51 17.98 -7.48
C ILE A 471 -12.48 18.69 -6.13
N GLU A 472 -11.33 19.16 -5.67
CA GLU A 472 -11.22 19.94 -4.43
C GLU A 472 -12.02 21.24 -4.53
N ALA A 473 -11.93 21.95 -5.65
CA ALA A 473 -12.70 23.16 -5.92
C ALA A 473 -14.22 22.88 -5.90
N LEU A 474 -14.65 21.76 -6.52
CA LEU A 474 -16.05 21.34 -6.53
C LEU A 474 -16.57 21.09 -5.12
N PHE A 475 -15.86 20.34 -4.29
CA PHE A 475 -16.31 20.06 -2.92
C PHE A 475 -16.19 21.27 -1.99
N ALA A 476 -15.24 22.19 -2.23
CA ALA A 476 -15.18 23.46 -1.52
C ALA A 476 -16.39 24.34 -1.85
N LEU A 477 -16.75 24.46 -3.13
CA LEU A 477 -17.95 25.16 -3.59
C LEU A 477 -19.22 24.51 -3.02
N ARG A 478 -19.35 23.18 -3.13
CA ARG A 478 -20.49 22.44 -2.56
C ARG A 478 -20.63 22.71 -1.06
N ALA A 479 -19.53 22.71 -0.31
CA ALA A 479 -19.57 23.01 1.12
C ALA A 479 -20.02 24.45 1.42
N GLU A 480 -19.68 25.42 0.58
CA GLU A 480 -20.18 26.80 0.69
C GLU A 480 -21.67 26.90 0.33
N VAL A 481 -22.13 26.21 -0.71
CA VAL A 481 -23.54 26.16 -1.13
C VAL A 481 -24.41 25.56 -0.02
N VAL A 482 -24.00 24.42 0.56
CA VAL A 482 -24.72 23.75 1.66
C VAL A 482 -24.74 24.57 2.94
N ARG A 483 -23.68 25.32 3.24
CA ARG A 483 -23.63 26.22 4.40
C ARG A 483 -24.41 27.52 4.16
N GLY A 484 -24.52 27.93 2.90
CA GLY A 484 -25.15 29.18 2.48
C GLY A 484 -26.67 29.10 2.38
N ARG A 485 -27.28 30.20 1.95
CA ARG A 485 -28.70 30.28 1.54
C ARG A 485 -28.83 30.22 0.01
N VAL A 486 -27.96 29.47 -0.65
CA VAL A 486 -28.03 29.28 -2.09
C VAL A 486 -29.08 28.20 -2.40
N ASP A 487 -29.73 28.30 -3.55
CA ASP A 487 -30.77 27.38 -3.99
C ASP A 487 -30.26 25.92 -4.03
N SER A 488 -31.08 24.96 -3.56
CA SER A 488 -30.77 23.52 -3.61
C SER A 488 -30.64 23.00 -5.05
N ALA A 489 -31.15 23.75 -6.03
CA ALA A 489 -30.90 23.49 -7.43
C ALA A 489 -29.40 23.50 -7.77
N LEU A 490 -28.61 24.43 -7.21
CA LEU A 490 -27.16 24.49 -7.47
C LEU A 490 -26.42 23.31 -6.84
N GLU A 491 -26.81 22.90 -5.64
CA GLU A 491 -26.27 21.68 -5.01
C GLU A 491 -26.51 20.46 -5.89
N THR A 492 -27.74 20.30 -6.39
CA THR A 492 -28.11 19.19 -7.29
C THR A 492 -27.30 19.23 -8.60
N GLN A 493 -27.09 20.42 -9.17
CA GLN A 493 -26.28 20.61 -10.37
C GLN A 493 -24.79 20.27 -10.14
N LEU A 494 -24.22 20.69 -9.00
CA LEU A 494 -22.85 20.33 -8.62
C LEU A 494 -22.71 18.83 -8.42
N ASP A 495 -23.72 18.20 -7.84
CA ASP A 495 -23.74 16.76 -7.60
C ASP A 495 -23.81 15.97 -8.91
N GLN A 496 -24.69 16.37 -9.83
CA GLN A 496 -24.76 15.81 -11.17
C GLN A 496 -23.46 16.03 -11.96
N HIS A 497 -22.85 17.22 -11.84
CA HIS A 497 -21.58 17.50 -12.50
C HIS A 497 -20.46 16.59 -12.00
N CYS A 498 -20.35 16.41 -10.68
CA CYS A 498 -19.39 15.47 -10.08
C CYS A 498 -19.59 14.04 -10.58
N LEU A 499 -20.84 13.57 -10.62
CA LEU A 499 -21.17 12.23 -11.13
C LEU A 499 -20.83 12.08 -12.61
N ILE A 500 -21.11 13.08 -13.46
CA ILE A 500 -20.75 13.04 -14.88
C ILE A 500 -19.24 12.93 -15.05
N ARG A 501 -18.47 13.73 -14.30
CA ARG A 501 -17.00 13.80 -14.43
C ARG A 501 -16.30 12.54 -13.91
N LEU A 502 -16.75 11.95 -12.79
CA LEU A 502 -16.07 10.81 -12.15
C LEU A 502 -16.66 9.44 -12.50
N THR A 503 -17.94 9.38 -12.90
CA THR A 503 -18.65 8.13 -13.16
C THR A 503 -19.11 7.98 -14.61
N GLY A 504 -19.13 9.07 -15.39
CA GLY A 504 -19.74 9.09 -16.71
C GLY A 504 -21.26 8.93 -16.68
N ARG A 505 -21.89 9.03 -15.51
CA ARG A 505 -23.34 8.94 -15.31
C ARG A 505 -23.92 10.28 -14.89
N GLY A 506 -25.18 10.50 -15.25
CA GLY A 506 -25.89 11.74 -15.00
C GLY A 506 -26.13 12.53 -16.28
N THR A 507 -27.02 13.49 -16.19
CA THR A 507 -27.38 14.38 -17.30
C THR A 507 -27.40 15.79 -16.78
N LEU A 508 -26.64 16.67 -17.41
CA LEU A 508 -26.67 18.10 -17.19
C LEU A 508 -26.81 18.75 -18.57
N ASP A 509 -27.69 19.73 -18.71
CA ASP A 509 -27.81 20.47 -19.96
C ASP A 509 -26.52 21.27 -20.20
N HIS A 510 -26.23 21.54 -21.48
CA HIS A 510 -24.98 22.18 -21.90
C HIS A 510 -24.79 23.56 -21.26
N ASP A 511 -25.88 24.31 -21.05
CA ASP A 511 -25.84 25.66 -20.52
C ASP A 511 -25.52 25.65 -19.02
N SER A 512 -26.17 24.76 -18.24
CA SER A 512 -25.82 24.51 -16.84
C SER A 512 -24.37 24.03 -16.69
N GLN A 513 -23.90 23.16 -17.59
CA GLN A 513 -22.51 22.70 -17.57
C GLN A 513 -21.52 23.85 -17.80
N ALA A 514 -21.78 24.72 -18.79
CA ALA A 514 -20.96 25.88 -19.06
C ALA A 514 -20.91 26.82 -17.84
N VAL A 515 -22.06 27.11 -17.23
CA VAL A 515 -22.14 27.94 -16.02
C VAL A 515 -21.33 27.34 -14.87
N LEU A 516 -21.43 26.03 -14.62
CA LEU A 516 -20.67 25.36 -13.56
C LEU A 516 -19.16 25.39 -13.81
N VAL A 517 -18.71 25.19 -15.06
CA VAL A 517 -17.28 25.30 -15.40
C VAL A 517 -16.78 26.72 -15.11
N GLU A 518 -17.54 27.74 -15.50
CA GLU A 518 -17.16 29.12 -15.22
C GLU A 518 -17.15 29.44 -13.72
N LEU A 519 -18.07 28.85 -12.97
CA LEU A 519 -18.20 28.99 -11.53
C LEU A 519 -17.04 28.31 -10.79
N LEU A 520 -16.74 27.05 -11.12
CA LEU A 520 -15.70 26.24 -10.49
C LEU A 520 -14.31 26.87 -10.61
N TRP A 521 -14.04 27.58 -11.70
CA TRP A 521 -12.79 28.32 -11.88
C TRP A 521 -12.47 29.25 -10.69
N HIS A 522 -13.49 29.91 -10.12
CA HIS A 522 -13.30 30.81 -8.96
C HIS A 522 -12.89 30.07 -7.67
N TRP A 523 -13.14 28.76 -7.60
CA TRP A 523 -12.70 27.90 -6.50
C TRP A 523 -11.38 27.19 -6.77
N GLN A 524 -11.01 26.99 -8.04
CA GLN A 524 -9.70 26.47 -8.43
C GLN A 524 -8.58 27.50 -8.22
N GLU A 525 -8.91 28.78 -8.38
CA GLU A 525 -7.99 29.89 -8.09
C GLU A 525 -7.83 30.16 -6.58
N ARG A 526 -6.79 30.93 -6.24
CA ARG A 526 -6.52 31.34 -4.85
C ARG A 526 -7.78 31.98 -4.22
N PRO A 527 -8.14 31.64 -2.97
CA PRO A 527 -9.37 32.12 -2.36
C PRO A 527 -9.49 33.64 -2.36
N HIS A 528 -10.48 34.14 -3.09
CA HIS A 528 -10.79 35.57 -3.16
C HIS A 528 -12.25 35.82 -2.74
N ILE A 529 -12.44 36.18 -1.46
CA ILE A 529 -13.75 36.23 -0.80
C ILE A 529 -14.77 37.10 -1.58
N PRO A 530 -14.46 38.34 -2.01
CA PRO A 530 -15.42 39.16 -2.74
C PRO A 530 -15.88 38.53 -4.06
N ARG A 531 -14.96 37.86 -4.77
CA ARG A 531 -15.26 37.24 -6.07
C ARG A 531 -16.14 36.00 -5.92
N ARG A 532 -15.85 35.16 -4.92
CA ARG A 532 -16.66 33.98 -4.61
C ARG A 532 -18.05 34.35 -4.09
N SER A 533 -18.14 35.35 -3.21
CA SER A 533 -19.43 35.87 -2.71
C SER A 533 -20.30 36.38 -3.86
N LEU A 534 -19.73 37.23 -4.72
CA LEU A 534 -20.44 37.77 -5.87
C LEU A 534 -20.86 36.67 -6.86
N ALA A 535 -19.99 35.68 -7.12
CA ALA A 535 -20.31 34.54 -7.96
C ALA A 535 -21.53 33.77 -7.43
N LEU A 536 -21.59 33.49 -6.12
CA LEU A 536 -22.74 32.83 -5.49
C LEU A 536 -24.00 33.71 -5.54
N ALA A 537 -23.87 35.03 -5.36
CA ALA A 537 -24.99 35.95 -5.44
C ALA A 537 -25.61 35.99 -6.85
N ILE A 538 -24.77 35.99 -7.89
CA ILE A 538 -25.20 35.91 -9.30
C ILE A 538 -25.91 34.58 -9.57
N MET A 539 -25.36 33.47 -9.07
CA MET A 539 -25.94 32.13 -9.23
C MET A 539 -27.28 31.98 -8.51
N SER A 540 -27.46 32.70 -7.41
CA SER A 540 -28.68 32.70 -6.61
C SER A 540 -29.79 33.58 -7.20
N SER A 541 -29.53 34.31 -8.29
CA SER A 541 -30.53 35.18 -8.92
C SER A 541 -31.41 34.40 -9.90
N PRO A 542 -32.67 34.08 -9.56
CA PRO A 542 -33.51 33.21 -10.39
C PRO A 542 -33.91 33.86 -11.71
N SER A 543 -33.97 35.19 -11.78
CA SER A 543 -34.41 35.94 -12.95
C SER A 543 -33.34 36.09 -14.03
N LEU A 544 -32.07 35.82 -13.70
CA LEU A 544 -30.99 35.97 -14.67
C LEU A 544 -30.91 34.71 -15.56
N PRO A 545 -30.97 34.83 -16.90
CA PRO A 545 -30.78 33.71 -17.82
C PRO A 545 -29.44 32.99 -17.60
N GLN A 546 -29.36 31.69 -17.91
CA GLN A 546 -28.14 30.91 -17.72
C GLN A 546 -26.95 31.44 -18.56
N SER A 547 -27.19 31.85 -19.80
CA SER A 547 -26.18 32.50 -20.65
C SER A 547 -25.58 33.72 -19.96
N ASP A 548 -26.44 34.50 -19.32
CA ASP A 548 -26.03 35.73 -18.66
C ASP A 548 -25.28 35.42 -17.37
N ARG A 549 -25.70 34.41 -16.58
CA ARG A 549 -24.93 33.94 -15.41
C ARG A 549 -23.52 33.51 -15.79
N SER A 550 -23.37 32.72 -16.85
CA SER A 550 -22.05 32.28 -17.34
C SER A 550 -21.16 33.48 -17.70
N GLN A 551 -21.68 34.41 -18.49
CA GLN A 551 -20.92 35.60 -18.88
C GLN A 551 -20.58 36.48 -17.68
N CYS A 552 -21.49 36.65 -16.71
CA CYS A 552 -21.24 37.32 -15.42
C CYS A 552 -19.99 36.74 -14.75
N LEU A 553 -19.94 35.41 -14.63
CA LEU A 553 -18.86 34.69 -13.97
C LEU A 553 -17.52 34.87 -14.68
N VAL A 554 -17.51 34.98 -16.02
CA VAL A 554 -16.31 35.32 -16.80
C VAL A 554 -15.86 36.74 -16.50
N LEU A 555 -16.77 37.71 -16.52
CA LEU A 555 -16.41 39.12 -16.37
C LEU A 555 -15.82 39.43 -14.99
N ILE A 556 -16.35 38.83 -13.92
CA ILE A 556 -15.87 39.10 -12.55
C ILE A 556 -14.44 38.57 -12.30
N ARG A 557 -13.87 37.77 -13.21
CA ARG A 557 -12.48 37.28 -13.12
C ARG A 557 -11.48 38.43 -13.18
N ASP A 558 -11.68 39.34 -14.12
CA ASP A 558 -10.73 40.39 -14.46
C ASP A 558 -11.07 41.74 -13.80
N MET A 559 -12.09 41.78 -12.96
CA MET A 559 -12.49 43.00 -12.25
C MET A 559 -11.60 43.29 -11.05
N GLU A 560 -11.33 44.57 -10.84
CA GLU A 560 -10.69 45.10 -9.64
C GLU A 560 -11.54 44.89 -8.38
N ASP A 561 -10.86 44.66 -7.26
CA ASP A 561 -11.47 44.30 -5.97
C ASP A 561 -12.46 45.32 -5.41
N ASP A 562 -12.23 46.61 -5.70
CA ASP A 562 -13.14 47.68 -5.28
C ASP A 562 -14.48 47.57 -5.99
N HIS A 563 -14.48 47.29 -7.31
CA HIS A 563 -15.70 47.07 -8.08
C HIS A 563 -16.40 45.78 -7.68
N LEU A 564 -15.63 44.72 -7.35
CA LEU A 564 -16.21 43.46 -6.88
C LEU A 564 -16.96 43.63 -5.56
N ARG A 565 -16.42 44.41 -4.62
CA ARG A 565 -17.08 44.69 -3.33
C ARG A 565 -18.35 45.52 -3.48
N ASP A 566 -18.32 46.51 -4.36
CA ASP A 566 -19.50 47.31 -4.68
C ASP A 566 -20.59 46.42 -5.32
N LEU A 567 -20.23 45.61 -6.32
CA LEU A 567 -21.15 44.69 -7.00
C LEU A 567 -21.73 43.64 -6.05
N ASP A 568 -20.91 43.03 -5.20
CA ASP A 568 -21.35 42.06 -4.21
C ASP A 568 -22.37 42.69 -3.25
N THR A 569 -22.06 43.87 -2.71
CA THR A 569 -22.97 44.59 -1.80
C THR A 569 -24.29 44.94 -2.49
N ILE A 570 -24.23 45.37 -3.74
CA ILE A 570 -25.40 45.74 -4.53
C ILE A 570 -26.27 44.51 -4.79
N ILE A 571 -25.71 43.46 -5.41
CA ILE A 571 -26.46 42.28 -5.86
C ILE A 571 -26.99 41.49 -4.67
N SER A 572 -26.18 41.28 -3.63
CA SER A 572 -26.57 40.54 -2.43
C SER A 572 -27.66 41.24 -1.62
N SER A 573 -27.80 42.56 -1.72
CA SER A 573 -28.87 43.27 -1.00
C SER A 573 -30.26 42.99 -1.57
N GLY A 574 -30.39 42.75 -2.88
CA GLY A 574 -31.66 42.52 -3.56
C GLY A 574 -32.73 43.61 -3.37
N THR A 575 -32.36 44.80 -2.90
CA THR A 575 -33.29 45.89 -2.58
C THR A 575 -33.58 46.77 -3.80
N GLU A 576 -34.62 47.60 -3.75
CA GLU A 576 -34.88 48.62 -4.77
C GLU A 576 -33.71 49.61 -4.90
N LYS A 577 -33.02 49.91 -3.78
CA LYS A 577 -31.79 50.73 -3.77
C LYS A 577 -30.63 50.06 -4.52
N ALA A 578 -30.61 48.74 -4.60
CA ALA A 578 -29.61 48.00 -5.36
C ALA A 578 -29.67 48.35 -6.84
N CYS A 579 -30.89 48.44 -7.42
CA CYS A 579 -31.07 48.84 -8.81
C CYS A 579 -30.45 50.21 -9.07
N THR A 580 -30.66 51.16 -8.15
CA THR A 580 -30.19 52.54 -8.29
C THR A 580 -28.69 52.69 -8.14
N HIS A 581 -28.10 51.97 -7.20
CA HIS A 581 -26.65 51.88 -7.06
C HIS A 581 -26.00 51.18 -8.26
N LEU A 582 -26.61 50.11 -8.78
CA LEU A 582 -26.09 49.40 -9.95
C LEU A 582 -26.05 50.28 -11.19
N ALA A 583 -27.13 51.01 -11.53
CA ALA A 583 -27.07 51.90 -12.70
C ALA A 583 -26.05 53.02 -12.52
N LYS A 584 -25.94 53.58 -11.31
CA LYS A 584 -24.91 54.59 -11.01
C LYS A 584 -23.51 54.02 -11.21
N LEU A 585 -23.26 52.78 -10.79
CA LEU A 585 -22.00 52.09 -10.98
C LEU A 585 -21.72 51.86 -12.47
N ILE A 586 -22.71 51.37 -13.24
CA ILE A 586 -22.59 51.14 -14.69
C ILE A 586 -22.26 52.44 -15.45
N CYS A 587 -22.87 53.56 -15.06
CA CYS A 587 -22.59 54.89 -15.65
C CYS A 587 -21.29 55.53 -15.15
N SER A 588 -20.60 54.93 -14.18
CA SER A 588 -19.36 55.50 -13.66
C SER A 588 -18.23 55.37 -14.69
N ARG A 589 -17.38 56.40 -14.78
CA ARG A 589 -16.23 56.42 -15.73
C ARG A 589 -15.27 55.24 -15.52
N ARG A 590 -15.15 54.76 -14.28
CA ARG A 590 -14.29 53.62 -13.93
C ARG A 590 -14.83 52.33 -14.52
N PHE A 591 -16.16 52.15 -14.49
CA PHE A 591 -16.82 50.95 -15.00
C PHE A 591 -16.90 50.91 -16.53
N LEU A 592 -17.00 52.07 -17.18
CA LEU A 592 -17.02 52.20 -18.64
C LEU A 592 -15.74 51.70 -19.34
N GLN A 593 -14.61 51.63 -18.63
CA GLN A 593 -13.32 51.18 -19.18
C GLN A 593 -13.33 49.70 -19.60
N TYR A 594 -14.26 48.91 -19.06
CA TYR A 594 -14.30 47.46 -19.28
C TYR A 594 -15.09 47.03 -20.52
N HIS A 595 -15.71 47.94 -21.28
CA HIS A 595 -16.60 47.62 -22.44
C HIS A 595 -17.74 46.62 -22.14
N GLN A 596 -18.09 46.42 -20.86
CA GLN A 596 -19.06 45.41 -20.40
C GLN A 596 -20.47 45.97 -20.17
N ARG A 597 -20.74 47.20 -20.65
CA ARG A 597 -22.01 47.92 -20.39
C ARG A 597 -23.24 47.13 -20.80
N GLY A 598 -23.22 46.52 -21.98
CA GLY A 598 -24.36 45.78 -22.53
C GLY A 598 -24.75 44.57 -21.68
N PHE A 599 -23.80 44.02 -20.93
CA PHE A 599 -24.02 42.85 -20.11
C PHE A 599 -24.63 43.21 -18.74
N TRP A 600 -24.02 44.16 -18.04
CA TRP A 600 -24.55 44.64 -16.75
C TRP A 600 -25.92 45.32 -16.88
N LYS A 601 -26.25 45.81 -18.09
CA LYS A 601 -27.61 46.21 -18.47
C LYS A 601 -28.62 45.07 -18.33
N GLY A 602 -28.29 43.85 -18.73
CA GLY A 602 -29.14 42.67 -18.57
C GLY A 602 -29.39 42.32 -17.10
N VAL A 603 -28.32 42.34 -16.29
CA VAL A 603 -28.42 42.14 -14.82
C VAL A 603 -29.32 43.20 -14.18
N LEU A 604 -29.11 44.48 -14.52
CA LEU A 604 -29.95 45.57 -14.02
C LEU A 604 -31.41 45.43 -14.44
N LEU A 605 -31.67 45.08 -15.71
CA LEU A 605 -33.03 44.85 -16.19
C LEU A 605 -33.73 43.74 -15.40
N SER A 606 -33.03 42.63 -15.19
CA SER A 606 -33.52 41.49 -14.43
C SER A 606 -33.84 41.86 -12.97
N MET A 607 -32.98 42.66 -12.32
CA MET A 607 -33.23 43.18 -10.97
C MET A 607 -34.45 44.13 -10.93
N MET A 608 -34.62 44.95 -11.97
CA MET A 608 -35.78 45.85 -12.09
C MET A 608 -37.07 45.05 -12.28
N GLU A 609 -37.05 44.00 -13.10
CA GLU A 609 -38.19 43.10 -13.34
C GLU A 609 -38.67 42.40 -12.06
N GLN A 610 -37.74 41.92 -11.23
CA GLN A 610 -38.08 41.36 -9.91
C GLN A 610 -38.74 42.38 -8.96
N ARG A 611 -38.64 43.68 -9.26
CA ARG A 611 -39.11 44.80 -8.44
C ARG A 611 -40.10 45.68 -9.19
N GLU A 612 -40.70 45.18 -10.26
CA GLU A 612 -41.56 45.97 -11.15
C GLU A 612 -42.64 46.75 -10.38
N GLU A 613 -43.27 46.10 -9.41
CA GLU A 613 -44.39 46.66 -8.65
C GLU A 613 -43.95 47.70 -7.61
N THR A 614 -42.74 47.60 -7.06
CA THR A 614 -42.29 48.42 -5.92
C THR A 614 -41.24 49.45 -6.28
N LEU A 615 -40.50 49.28 -7.38
CA LEU A 615 -39.33 50.10 -7.70
C LEU A 615 -39.68 51.57 -7.93
N LEU A 616 -40.74 51.85 -8.69
CA LEU A 616 -41.19 53.23 -8.93
C LEU A 616 -41.62 53.89 -7.62
N ASP A 617 -42.46 53.20 -6.85
CA ASP A 617 -42.98 53.70 -5.58
C ASP A 617 -41.86 53.93 -4.56
N HIS A 618 -40.91 53.01 -4.49
CA HIS A 618 -39.77 53.11 -3.60
C HIS A 618 -38.86 54.28 -3.97
N THR A 619 -38.48 54.41 -5.25
CA THR A 619 -37.56 55.46 -5.70
C THR A 619 -38.17 56.85 -5.50
N VAL A 620 -39.46 57.02 -5.78
CA VAL A 620 -40.17 58.29 -5.54
C VAL A 620 -40.32 58.59 -4.05
N ALA A 621 -40.53 57.57 -3.20
CA ALA A 621 -40.72 57.78 -1.77
C ALA A 621 -39.43 58.13 -1.02
N HIS A 622 -38.28 57.62 -1.46
CA HIS A 622 -37.02 57.64 -0.72
C HIS A 622 -35.88 58.44 -1.37
N MET A 623 -36.05 58.96 -2.58
CA MET A 623 -35.07 59.83 -3.24
C MET A 623 -35.56 61.26 -3.26
N ASP A 624 -34.63 62.21 -3.11
CA ASP A 624 -34.92 63.60 -3.45
C ASP A 624 -35.11 63.77 -4.96
N VAL A 625 -35.79 64.84 -5.36
CA VAL A 625 -36.13 65.13 -6.77
C VAL A 625 -34.89 65.08 -7.67
N LYS A 626 -33.76 65.64 -7.20
CA LYS A 626 -32.52 65.72 -7.98
C LYS A 626 -31.90 64.34 -8.21
N THR A 627 -31.85 63.52 -7.18
CA THR A 627 -31.33 62.14 -7.20
C THR A 627 -32.22 61.25 -8.05
N TRP A 628 -33.55 61.46 -8.02
CA TRP A 628 -34.50 60.75 -8.86
C TRP A 628 -34.29 61.06 -10.36
N PHE A 629 -34.09 62.34 -10.73
CA PHE A 629 -33.76 62.69 -12.11
C PHE A 629 -32.39 62.14 -12.54
N GLN A 630 -31.38 62.15 -11.66
CA GLN A 630 -30.08 61.52 -11.94
C GLN A 630 -30.23 60.02 -12.21
N TRP A 631 -31.03 59.32 -11.41
CA TRP A 631 -31.35 57.91 -11.62
C TRP A 631 -31.99 57.66 -12.99
N LEU A 632 -33.01 58.44 -13.37
CA LEU A 632 -33.59 58.35 -14.72
C LEU A 632 -32.59 58.72 -15.82
N GLY A 633 -31.65 59.63 -15.53
CA GLY A 633 -30.51 59.95 -16.38
C GLY A 633 -29.64 58.71 -16.65
N HIS A 634 -29.24 58.00 -15.60
CA HIS A 634 -28.46 56.75 -15.73
C HIS A 634 -29.22 55.70 -16.55
N LEU A 635 -30.53 55.53 -16.31
CA LEU A 635 -31.36 54.61 -17.09
C LEU A 635 -31.41 54.99 -18.58
N ARG A 636 -31.59 56.27 -18.91
CA ARG A 636 -31.58 56.75 -20.31
C ARG A 636 -30.26 56.40 -20.99
N GLU A 637 -29.15 56.57 -20.28
CA GLU A 637 -27.81 56.29 -20.79
C GLU A 637 -27.57 54.79 -20.99
N ILE A 638 -28.00 53.94 -20.05
CA ILE A 638 -27.80 52.48 -20.10
C ILE A 638 -28.70 51.81 -21.14
N PHE A 639 -29.96 52.24 -21.22
CA PHE A 639 -30.98 51.59 -22.04
C PHE A 639 -31.19 52.24 -23.41
N ASP A 640 -30.49 53.34 -23.72
CA ASP A 640 -30.59 54.07 -25.00
C ASP A 640 -32.04 54.50 -25.33
N ILE A 641 -32.80 54.89 -24.31
CA ILE A 641 -34.26 55.12 -24.38
C ILE A 641 -34.63 56.25 -25.38
N GLY A 642 -33.67 57.11 -25.74
CA GLY A 642 -33.84 58.17 -26.74
C GLY A 642 -33.88 57.70 -28.20
N ASN A 643 -33.38 56.49 -28.52
CA ASN A 643 -32.98 56.16 -29.90
C ASN A 643 -33.82 55.10 -30.65
N LYS A 644 -34.75 54.34 -30.03
CA LYS A 644 -35.82 53.55 -30.70
C LYS A 644 -36.62 52.68 -29.70
N PHE A 645 -37.84 52.29 -30.11
CA PHE A 645 -38.91 51.57 -29.39
C PHE A 645 -38.53 50.22 -28.72
N ALA A 646 -37.77 50.24 -27.63
CA ALA A 646 -37.66 49.08 -26.75
C ALA A 646 -38.76 49.14 -25.67
N ASN A 647 -39.93 48.57 -25.95
CA ASN A 647 -40.95 48.31 -24.93
C ASN A 647 -40.50 47.14 -24.04
N CYS A 648 -39.71 47.42 -23.00
CA CYS A 648 -39.19 46.39 -22.10
C CYS A 648 -40.18 45.93 -21.01
N GLY A 649 -41.48 46.24 -21.11
CA GLY A 649 -42.49 45.91 -20.09
C GLY A 649 -42.36 46.72 -18.79
N GLN A 650 -41.14 47.02 -18.36
CA GLN A 650 -40.81 47.73 -17.13
C GLN A 650 -41.32 49.19 -17.12
N PRO A 651 -42.15 49.60 -16.14
CA PRO A 651 -42.70 50.95 -16.03
C PRO A 651 -41.61 52.04 -16.00
N MET A 652 -40.50 51.74 -15.32
CA MET A 652 -39.36 52.64 -15.17
C MET A 652 -38.57 52.89 -16.46
N LEU A 653 -38.77 52.07 -17.50
CA LEU A 653 -38.11 52.21 -18.80
C LEU A 653 -39.06 52.74 -19.89
N GLN A 654 -40.31 53.08 -19.54
CA GLN A 654 -41.29 53.58 -20.50
C GLN A 654 -40.86 54.93 -21.08
N GLN A 655 -40.88 55.03 -22.40
CA GLN A 655 -40.46 56.24 -23.11
C GLN A 655 -41.26 57.47 -22.67
N GLU A 656 -42.55 57.31 -22.37
CA GLU A 656 -43.39 58.40 -21.90
C GLU A 656 -42.92 58.96 -20.55
N LEU A 657 -42.50 58.11 -19.60
CA LEU A 657 -41.93 58.53 -18.32
C LEU A 657 -40.64 59.32 -18.53
N HIS A 658 -39.75 58.84 -19.41
CA HIS A 658 -38.49 59.52 -19.69
C HIS A 658 -38.66 60.85 -20.43
N SER A 659 -39.63 60.93 -21.36
CA SER A 659 -39.99 62.19 -22.01
C SER A 659 -40.59 63.19 -21.02
N TRP A 660 -41.44 62.71 -20.11
CA TRP A 660 -42.06 63.54 -19.09
C TRP A 660 -41.05 64.05 -18.06
N SER A 661 -40.19 63.17 -17.56
CA SER A 661 -39.12 63.56 -16.63
C SER A 661 -38.18 64.58 -17.24
N HIS A 662 -37.88 64.52 -18.54
CA HIS A 662 -37.08 65.56 -19.21
C HIS A 662 -37.78 66.93 -19.25
N VAL A 663 -39.11 66.95 -19.43
CA VAL A 663 -39.90 68.19 -19.33
C VAL A 663 -39.89 68.74 -17.90
N LEU A 664 -40.06 67.86 -16.91
CA LEU A 664 -39.98 68.24 -15.50
C LEU A 664 -38.60 68.78 -15.11
N GLU A 665 -37.54 68.10 -15.52
CA GLU A 665 -36.15 68.47 -15.23
C GLU A 665 -35.75 69.79 -15.91
N SER A 666 -36.15 70.00 -17.17
CA SER A 666 -35.76 71.21 -17.92
C SER A 666 -36.55 72.47 -17.55
N ARG A 667 -37.80 72.34 -17.11
CA ARG A 667 -38.70 73.50 -16.88
C ARG A 667 -39.13 73.70 -15.43
N TYR A 668 -39.19 72.64 -14.63
CA TYR A 668 -39.84 72.66 -13.32
C TYR A 668 -38.91 72.19 -12.18
N LEU A 669 -37.63 71.92 -12.43
CA LEU A 669 -36.72 71.39 -11.42
C LEU A 669 -36.63 72.29 -10.19
N GLU A 670 -36.44 73.61 -10.37
CA GLU A 670 -36.35 74.56 -9.26
C GLU A 670 -37.64 74.60 -8.43
N VAL A 671 -38.80 74.59 -9.11
CA VAL A 671 -40.12 74.57 -8.47
C VAL A 671 -40.32 73.28 -7.68
N LEU A 672 -40.01 72.12 -8.27
CA LEU A 672 -40.13 70.83 -7.61
C LEU A 672 -39.22 70.71 -6.39
N SER A 673 -37.99 71.23 -6.47
CA SER A 673 -37.08 71.27 -5.32
C SER A 673 -37.56 72.20 -4.22
N GLN A 674 -38.19 73.33 -4.55
CA GLN A 674 -38.79 74.22 -3.55
C GLN A 674 -39.98 73.54 -2.86
N LEU A 675 -40.90 72.93 -3.63
CA LEU A 675 -42.07 72.22 -3.11
C LEU A 675 -41.68 70.97 -2.30
N GLU A 676 -40.57 70.31 -2.62
CA GLU A 676 -40.08 69.16 -1.86
C GLU A 676 -39.62 69.55 -0.44
N ASN A 677 -39.04 70.74 -0.29
CA ASN A 677 -38.55 71.25 0.99
C ASN A 677 -39.68 71.76 1.91
N ASP A 678 -40.89 71.98 1.38
CA ASP A 678 -42.05 72.36 2.16
C ASP A 678 -42.86 71.11 2.57
N PRO A 679 -42.99 70.81 3.88
CA PRO A 679 -43.73 69.65 4.37
C PRO A 679 -45.17 69.56 3.86
N LYS A 680 -45.82 70.70 3.56
CA LYS A 680 -47.20 70.76 3.09
C LYS A 680 -47.34 70.31 1.64
N THR A 681 -46.30 70.50 0.83
CA THR A 681 -46.31 70.26 -0.61
C THR A 681 -45.41 69.10 -1.03
N ALA A 682 -44.59 68.54 -0.14
CA ALA A 682 -43.73 67.39 -0.42
C ALA A 682 -44.49 66.14 -0.96
N LEU A 683 -45.72 65.88 -0.48
CA LEU A 683 -46.56 64.79 -1.00
C LEU A 683 -47.05 65.04 -2.44
N LEU A 684 -47.25 66.31 -2.81
CA LEU A 684 -47.61 66.71 -4.17
C LEU A 684 -46.46 66.40 -5.13
N VAL A 685 -45.21 66.66 -4.73
CA VAL A 685 -44.02 66.32 -5.51
C VAL A 685 -43.95 64.81 -5.75
N LYS A 686 -44.08 64.00 -4.70
CA LYS A 686 -44.08 62.53 -4.84
C LYS A 686 -45.19 62.04 -5.78
N SER A 687 -46.39 62.58 -5.63
CA SER A 687 -47.51 62.24 -6.51
C SER A 687 -47.24 62.69 -7.97
N THR A 688 -46.61 63.84 -8.16
CA THR A 688 -46.26 64.39 -9.49
C THR A 688 -45.29 63.48 -10.25
N LEU A 689 -44.31 62.92 -9.55
CA LEU A 689 -43.33 61.99 -10.13
C LEU A 689 -43.96 60.61 -10.43
N LYS A 690 -44.83 60.12 -9.53
CA LYS A 690 -45.49 58.81 -9.65
C LYS A 690 -46.59 58.78 -10.71
N ASP A 691 -47.49 59.78 -10.71
CA ASP A 691 -48.70 59.81 -11.53
C ASP A 691 -48.48 60.44 -12.92
N TRP A 692 -47.29 60.28 -13.50
CA TRP A 692 -46.88 60.89 -14.77
C TRP A 692 -47.84 60.63 -15.94
N ARG A 693 -48.66 59.57 -15.89
CA ARG A 693 -49.74 59.29 -16.86
C ARG A 693 -50.76 60.43 -16.95
N HIS A 694 -50.85 61.27 -15.91
CA HIS A 694 -51.69 62.46 -15.84
C HIS A 694 -50.94 63.76 -16.14
N ARG A 695 -49.80 63.69 -16.86
CA ARG A 695 -48.92 64.83 -17.24
C ARG A 695 -49.61 66.12 -17.67
N ARG A 696 -50.75 66.04 -18.36
CA ARG A 696 -51.52 67.23 -18.79
C ARG A 696 -52.08 68.03 -17.60
N PHE A 697 -52.58 67.35 -16.59
CA PHE A 697 -53.14 67.98 -15.39
C PHE A 697 -52.04 68.45 -14.44
N ILE A 698 -51.03 67.59 -14.23
CA ILE A 698 -49.86 67.92 -13.42
C ILE A 698 -49.17 69.19 -13.92
N ARG A 699 -48.99 69.31 -15.25
CA ARG A 699 -48.38 70.49 -15.86
C ARG A 699 -49.10 71.80 -15.49
N LYS A 700 -50.43 71.83 -15.52
CA LYS A 700 -51.22 73.01 -15.14
C LYS A 700 -50.99 73.40 -13.68
N VAL A 701 -50.89 72.42 -12.79
CA VAL A 701 -50.60 72.65 -11.37
C VAL A 701 -49.19 73.20 -11.18
N LEU A 702 -48.19 72.67 -11.89
CA LEU A 702 -46.82 73.17 -11.82
C LEU A 702 -46.65 74.55 -12.47
N ASP A 703 -47.37 74.85 -13.55
CA ASP A 703 -47.35 76.17 -14.20
C ASP A 703 -47.80 77.27 -13.24
N PHE A 704 -48.81 77.00 -12.38
CA PHE A 704 -49.25 77.93 -11.33
C PHE A 704 -48.11 78.28 -10.36
N PHE A 705 -47.38 77.28 -9.86
CA PHE A 705 -46.24 77.50 -8.96
C PHE A 705 -45.05 78.17 -9.66
N LEU A 706 -44.91 78.00 -10.97
CA LEU A 706 -43.87 78.67 -11.76
C LEU A 706 -44.16 80.16 -11.96
N THR A 707 -45.42 80.56 -12.13
CA THR A 707 -45.81 81.97 -12.35
C THR A 707 -46.08 82.74 -11.06
N SER A 708 -46.48 82.06 -9.98
CA SER A 708 -46.82 82.70 -8.70
C SER A 708 -45.58 82.97 -7.84
N ARG A 709 -45.05 84.20 -7.91
CA ARG A 709 -43.87 84.63 -7.13
C ARG A 709 -44.15 84.84 -5.64
N GLU A 710 -45.41 85.05 -5.25
CA GLU A 710 -45.82 85.25 -3.86
C GLU A 710 -46.83 84.16 -3.48
N HIS A 711 -46.37 83.18 -2.69
CA HIS A 711 -47.20 82.05 -2.28
C HIS A 711 -48.22 82.55 -1.25
N ASP A 712 -49.37 83.07 -1.69
CA ASP A 712 -50.48 83.36 -0.79
C ASP A 712 -50.88 82.07 -0.06
N PRO A 713 -50.63 81.93 1.25
CA PRO A 713 -50.95 80.72 2.00
C PRO A 713 -52.46 80.45 2.07
N HIS A 714 -53.30 81.39 1.61
CA HIS A 714 -54.74 81.24 1.52
C HIS A 714 -55.25 80.79 0.14
N HIS A 715 -54.36 80.59 -0.83
CA HIS A 715 -54.76 80.15 -2.16
C HIS A 715 -55.53 78.82 -2.11
N PRO A 716 -56.70 78.69 -2.76
CA PRO A 716 -57.54 77.48 -2.71
C PRO A 716 -56.80 76.20 -3.11
N LEU A 717 -55.82 76.33 -4.02
CA LEU A 717 -54.97 75.21 -4.44
C LEU A 717 -54.13 74.64 -3.29
N LEU A 718 -53.49 75.48 -2.46
CA LEU A 718 -52.67 75.03 -1.33
C LEU A 718 -53.52 74.33 -0.28
N ARG A 719 -54.72 74.85 0.01
CA ARG A 719 -55.69 74.20 0.89
C ARG A 719 -56.17 72.85 0.34
N ALA A 720 -56.42 72.77 -0.96
CA ALA A 720 -56.80 71.51 -1.61
C ALA A 720 -55.68 70.47 -1.57
N ILE A 721 -54.42 70.90 -1.72
CA ILE A 721 -53.24 70.03 -1.59
C ILE A 721 -53.13 69.48 -0.16
N GLU A 722 -53.31 70.32 0.86
CA GLU A 722 -53.31 69.88 2.28
C GLU A 722 -54.42 68.85 2.57
N VAL A 723 -55.63 69.09 2.06
CA VAL A 723 -56.78 68.18 2.24
C VAL A 723 -56.56 66.85 1.50
N LEU A 724 -56.02 66.88 0.28
CA LEU A 724 -55.76 65.67 -0.51
C LEU A 724 -54.56 64.87 0.03
N GLY A 725 -53.53 65.56 0.54
CA GLY A 725 -52.34 64.96 1.13
C GLY A 725 -52.63 64.15 2.40
N SER A 726 -53.69 64.48 3.13
CA SER A 726 -54.09 63.74 4.34
C SER A 726 -54.91 62.46 4.06
N HIS A 727 -55.46 62.27 2.86
CA HIS A 727 -56.47 61.24 2.61
C HIS A 727 -56.12 60.19 1.54
N THR A 728 -55.10 60.38 0.70
CA THR A 728 -54.84 59.43 -0.41
C THR A 728 -53.35 59.18 -0.69
N ARG A 729 -52.95 57.90 -0.78
CA ARG A 729 -51.61 57.49 -1.25
C ARG A 729 -51.44 57.59 -2.76
N ASN A 730 -52.54 57.71 -3.53
CA ASN A 730 -52.55 57.93 -4.98
C ASN A 730 -53.64 58.96 -5.32
N MET A 731 -53.26 60.09 -5.94
CA MET A 731 -54.21 61.15 -6.29
C MET A 731 -55.14 60.74 -7.44
N GLY A 732 -54.64 59.89 -8.35
CA GLY A 732 -55.40 59.37 -9.49
C GLY A 732 -55.92 60.44 -10.44
N ALA A 733 -56.57 60.03 -11.54
CA ALA A 733 -57.00 60.94 -12.59
C ALA A 733 -57.94 62.05 -12.09
N ARG A 734 -58.85 61.73 -11.17
CA ARG A 734 -59.85 62.66 -10.63
C ARG A 734 -59.24 63.69 -9.68
N GLY A 735 -58.29 63.30 -8.83
CA GLY A 735 -57.58 64.22 -7.94
C GLY A 735 -56.75 65.23 -8.71
N TRP A 736 -55.99 64.75 -9.72
CA TRP A 736 -55.21 65.64 -10.59
C TRP A 736 -56.07 66.59 -11.41
N ALA A 737 -57.22 66.15 -11.91
CA ALA A 737 -58.15 67.02 -12.65
C ALA A 737 -58.72 68.14 -11.76
N ALA A 738 -59.04 67.83 -10.49
CA ALA A 738 -59.54 68.83 -9.53
C ALA A 738 -58.47 69.87 -9.17
N LEU A 739 -57.24 69.44 -8.89
CA LEU A 739 -56.13 70.37 -8.64
C LEU A 739 -55.82 71.24 -9.86
N ALA A 740 -55.83 70.66 -11.06
CA ALA A 740 -55.60 71.43 -12.29
C ALA A 740 -56.69 72.47 -12.56
N ALA A 741 -57.95 72.19 -12.19
CA ALA A 741 -59.05 73.16 -12.29
C ALA A 741 -58.87 74.33 -11.32
N LEU A 742 -58.47 74.05 -10.07
CA LEU A 742 -58.17 75.08 -9.06
C LEU A 742 -56.93 75.91 -9.38
N ALA A 743 -55.95 75.33 -10.09
CA ALA A 743 -54.76 76.04 -10.56
C ALA A 743 -55.03 76.93 -11.80
N SER A 744 -56.17 76.75 -12.48
CA SER A 744 -56.57 77.52 -13.68
C SER A 744 -57.68 78.54 -13.39
N ALA A 745 -58.16 78.63 -12.14
CA ALA A 745 -59.16 79.60 -11.73
C ALA A 745 -58.43 80.85 -11.24
N ASP A 746 -58.25 81.81 -12.16
CA ASP A 746 -57.87 83.19 -11.82
C ASP A 746 -58.97 83.86 -10.97
#